data_AF-A0A382CDM6-F1
#
_entry.id   AF-A0A382CDM6-F1
#
_cell.length_a   1.000
_cell.length_b   1.000
_cell.length_c   1.000
_cell.angle_alpha   90.00
_cell.angle_beta   90.00
_cell.angle_gamma   90.00
#
_symmetry.space_group_name_H-M   'P 1'
#
loop_
_entity.id
_entity.type
_entity.pdbx_description
1 polymer ?
#
loop_
_entity_poly.entity_id
_entity_poly.type
_entity_poly.pdbx_seq_one_letter_code
_entity_poly.pdbx_strand_id
1 'polypeptide(L)'
;AVTYNILPGTYTEQIEIGDFLGSSAANTVTVQSSTGSASDVTWQYTPTSTNNYVLKINETDHLTIKNITFDASTSSSYSTALDITGTTDSLLIQGNVFIGYDNNGSSANYYLVESTSNTGTGMVFTGNTFTEGSYGLYIYNGAADDGELKVTNNTFNGQYNGINISYVDSVEVSGNIITGDHNGIGISINICGPAIVTGNKVVPATANSVDGGIYLYDCDGNSTNERTLVANNMLNAEYRGIEVSQSDYIDIYYNTIITSVNNNSTSFGVFKFTYSNNLTIKNNIITSTASNGRLINIGYSTSNYDFDYNLYYGGSTSSGFYVGYGTTVNGNFSAWQTAGHDANGVYQDPAFYSSGDGFHLAAGNELATPLALVTTDFDNEPRDGTTPDIGADEYNTPNYDGVVNVPGELPTIQGAIDIAVNGDSILVAAGTYTENIDFNSKTLVMIGEDRETTIIDGNNSGRVVNISDSSVLSNFTIQNGANSTTLKGSGINASGSTVLNNLIVKNNTNEQNEGAGLFLDGSPGNSPRLTNSLVIDNTGDGIVFHGVNSLISNVTITNNTIAGIFLRPSGSNAHPTVINSIIYGNLDNNQIKFHDVGGQAIEIYYSIVQEGQDSITTSTNDTLNWGTGNLDVDPLFADTASGDYRLLALSPA
;
A
#
# COMPACT_ATOMS: atom_id res chain seq x y z
N ALA A 1 24.83 13.91 14.36
CA ALA A 1 24.31 13.06 13.27
C ALA A 1 25.04 13.36 11.98
N VAL A 2 25.28 12.32 11.17
CA VAL A 2 25.88 12.42 9.82
C VAL A 2 24.95 11.75 8.83
N THR A 3 24.73 12.37 7.67
CA THR A 3 23.88 11.82 6.60
C THR A 3 24.65 11.70 5.31
N TYR A 4 24.67 10.50 4.74
CA TYR A 4 25.17 10.19 3.41
C TYR A 4 24.00 10.15 2.44
N ASN A 5 23.93 11.16 1.56
CA ASN A 5 22.94 11.23 0.47
C ASN A 5 23.53 10.59 -0.78
N ILE A 6 23.00 9.43 -1.17
CA ILE A 6 23.42 8.70 -2.35
C ILE A 6 22.72 9.30 -3.58
N LEU A 7 23.50 9.68 -4.58
CA LEU A 7 22.96 10.24 -5.82
C LEU A 7 22.28 9.15 -6.65
N PRO A 8 21.27 9.48 -7.48
CA PRO A 8 20.59 8.49 -8.31
C PRO A 8 21.56 7.70 -9.19
N GLY A 9 21.29 6.41 -9.34
CA GLY A 9 22.09 5.50 -10.16
C GLY A 9 22.13 4.07 -9.64
N THR A 10 22.75 3.20 -10.45
CA THR A 10 23.03 1.81 -10.09
C THR A 10 24.49 1.67 -9.67
N TYR A 11 24.70 1.18 -8.47
CA TYR A 11 26.01 0.90 -7.87
C TYR A 11 26.20 -0.61 -7.83
N THR A 12 27.39 -1.08 -8.22
CA THR A 12 27.65 -2.52 -8.41
C THR A 12 28.72 -3.08 -7.49
N GLU A 13 29.21 -2.23 -6.59
CA GLU A 13 30.16 -2.59 -5.56
C GLU A 13 29.46 -3.39 -4.45
N GLN A 14 30.10 -4.46 -4.00
CA GLN A 14 29.73 -5.15 -2.76
C GLN A 14 30.31 -4.37 -1.57
N ILE A 15 29.47 -3.98 -0.62
CA ILE A 15 29.84 -3.10 0.49
C ILE A 15 29.66 -3.83 1.83
N GLU A 16 30.63 -3.67 2.72
CA GLU A 16 30.51 -3.96 4.15
C GLU A 16 30.61 -2.64 4.92
N ILE A 17 29.58 -2.34 5.71
CA ILE A 17 29.57 -1.23 6.66
C ILE A 17 29.99 -1.78 8.02
N GLY A 18 31.06 -1.21 8.56
CA GLY A 18 31.53 -1.47 9.92
C GLY A 18 31.21 -0.31 10.87
N ASP A 19 31.75 -0.41 12.09
CA ASP A 19 31.58 0.60 13.14
C ASP A 19 31.93 2.03 12.67
N PHE A 20 31.08 2.99 13.07
CA PHE A 20 31.29 4.42 12.88
C PHE A 20 31.81 5.04 14.16
N LEU A 21 33.10 5.38 14.18
CA LEU A 21 33.72 6.00 15.35
C LEU A 21 32.94 7.23 15.85
N GLY A 22 32.41 7.12 17.07
CA GLY A 22 31.66 8.20 17.73
C GLY A 22 30.16 8.21 17.45
N SER A 23 29.62 7.17 16.79
CA SER A 23 28.17 6.95 16.74
C SER A 23 27.60 6.77 18.15
N SER A 24 26.38 7.25 18.34
CA SER A 24 25.61 7.11 19.58
C SER A 24 24.15 7.41 19.31
N ALA A 25 23.27 7.16 20.28
CA ALA A 25 21.88 7.59 20.23
C ALA A 25 21.69 9.10 19.93
N ALA A 26 22.67 9.95 20.27
CA ALA A 26 22.66 11.38 19.95
C ALA A 26 23.36 11.72 18.61
N ASN A 27 24.27 10.85 18.16
CA ASN A 27 25.08 11.03 16.97
C ASN A 27 24.89 9.85 16.01
N THR A 28 23.69 9.74 15.45
CA THR A 28 23.35 8.67 14.50
C THR A 28 24.00 8.88 13.14
N VAL A 29 24.11 7.79 12.39
CA VAL A 29 24.52 7.79 10.98
C VAL A 29 23.33 7.40 10.12
N THR A 30 23.09 8.13 9.04
CA THR A 30 22.03 7.83 8.07
C THR A 30 22.61 7.65 6.68
N VAL A 31 22.25 6.58 5.99
CA VAL A 31 22.52 6.34 4.58
C VAL A 31 21.17 6.33 3.85
N GLN A 32 21.01 7.21 2.86
CA GLN A 32 19.73 7.36 2.17
C GLN A 32 19.86 7.78 0.70
N SER A 33 18.82 7.54 -0.10
CA SER A 33 18.69 8.20 -1.40
C SER A 33 18.60 9.72 -1.25
N SER A 34 19.31 10.45 -2.11
CA SER A 34 19.27 11.91 -2.16
C SER A 34 17.93 12.48 -2.62
N THR A 35 17.11 11.68 -3.32
CA THR A 35 15.77 12.08 -3.77
C THR A 35 14.68 11.69 -2.79
N GLY A 36 15.01 10.84 -1.81
CA GLY A 36 14.03 10.23 -0.93
C GLY A 36 13.23 9.09 -1.57
N SER A 37 13.48 8.74 -2.84
CA SER A 37 12.85 7.57 -3.48
C SER A 37 13.81 6.38 -3.54
N ALA A 38 13.31 5.19 -3.19
CA ALA A 38 14.05 3.93 -3.31
C ALA A 38 14.29 3.51 -4.77
N SER A 39 13.44 3.95 -5.71
CA SER A 39 13.59 3.63 -7.14
C SER A 39 14.82 4.27 -7.78
N ASP A 40 15.31 5.36 -7.20
CA ASP A 40 16.34 6.19 -7.84
C ASP A 40 17.76 5.71 -7.53
N VAL A 41 17.94 4.95 -6.43
CA VAL A 41 19.23 4.41 -6.01
C VAL A 41 19.13 2.89 -5.91
N THR A 42 19.86 2.19 -6.77
CA THR A 42 19.93 0.73 -6.77
C THR A 42 21.35 0.28 -6.44
N TRP A 43 21.52 -0.48 -5.36
CA TRP A 43 22.74 -1.26 -5.13
C TRP A 43 22.47 -2.68 -5.64
N GLN A 44 23.15 -3.07 -6.71
CA GLN A 44 22.96 -4.35 -7.37
C GLN A 44 24.27 -5.12 -7.36
N TYR A 45 24.25 -6.34 -6.84
CA TYR A 45 25.41 -7.23 -6.89
C TYR A 45 24.98 -8.63 -7.31
N THR A 46 25.92 -9.44 -7.79
CA THR A 46 25.71 -10.86 -8.10
C THR A 46 26.32 -11.70 -6.98
N PRO A 47 25.53 -12.13 -5.97
CA PRO A 47 26.06 -12.83 -4.82
C PRO A 47 26.63 -14.21 -5.19
N THR A 48 27.60 -14.66 -4.38
CA THR A 48 28.31 -15.93 -4.58
C THR A 48 28.26 -16.77 -3.31
N SER A 49 28.71 -18.02 -3.39
CA SER A 49 28.74 -18.92 -2.23
C SER A 49 29.61 -18.43 -1.08
N THR A 50 30.63 -17.61 -1.35
CA THR A 50 31.55 -17.08 -0.33
C THR A 50 31.06 -15.77 0.25
N ASN A 51 30.48 -14.91 -0.58
CA ASN A 51 29.89 -13.64 -0.19
C ASN A 51 28.48 -13.57 -0.76
N ASN A 52 27.53 -14.18 -0.05
CA ASN A 52 26.13 -14.14 -0.40
C ASN A 52 25.50 -12.91 0.26
N TYR A 53 25.71 -11.72 -0.30
CA TYR A 53 25.03 -10.47 0.10
C TYR A 53 25.27 -9.38 -0.96
N VAL A 54 24.40 -8.37 -1.00
CA VAL A 54 24.67 -7.09 -1.68
C VAL A 54 25.33 -6.12 -0.70
N LEU A 55 24.71 -5.95 0.47
CA LEU A 55 25.22 -5.16 1.59
C LEU A 55 25.41 -6.05 2.82
N LYS A 56 26.53 -5.88 3.51
CA LYS A 56 26.76 -6.41 4.85
C LYS A 56 26.86 -5.29 5.88
N ILE A 57 26.22 -5.47 7.03
CA ILE A 57 26.36 -4.62 8.21
C ILE A 57 26.99 -5.46 9.31
N ASN A 58 28.09 -4.99 9.88
CA ASN A 58 28.88 -5.76 10.82
C ASN A 58 29.36 -4.88 11.98
N GLU A 59 29.07 -5.27 13.22
CA GLU A 59 29.47 -4.52 14.43
C GLU A 59 29.14 -3.02 14.34
N THR A 60 27.95 -2.67 13.83
CA THR A 60 27.59 -1.27 13.55
C THR A 60 26.43 -0.81 14.41
N ASP A 61 26.62 0.28 15.15
CA ASP A 61 25.59 0.80 16.05
C ASP A 61 25.00 2.13 15.57
N HIS A 62 23.71 2.35 15.85
CA HIS A 62 22.98 3.60 15.61
C HIS A 62 22.96 4.05 14.13
N LEU A 63 22.76 3.07 13.24
CA LEU A 63 22.67 3.25 11.80
C LEU A 63 21.22 3.29 11.33
N THR A 64 20.91 4.21 10.42
CA THR A 64 19.68 4.21 9.62
C THR A 64 20.03 4.00 8.15
N ILE A 65 19.36 3.04 7.51
CA ILE A 65 19.38 2.87 6.05
C ILE A 65 17.96 3.07 5.54
N LYS A 66 17.77 4.01 4.62
CA LYS A 66 16.44 4.26 4.08
C LYS A 66 16.34 4.67 2.62
N ASN A 67 15.24 4.28 2.01
CA ASN A 67 14.83 4.65 0.66
C ASN A 67 15.91 4.27 -0.38
N ILE A 68 16.40 3.03 -0.33
CA ILE A 68 17.37 2.45 -1.29
C ILE A 68 16.84 1.10 -1.78
N THR A 69 17.07 0.79 -3.05
CA THR A 69 16.84 -0.55 -3.60
C THR A 69 18.10 -1.41 -3.50
N PHE A 70 18.01 -2.60 -2.93
CA PHE A 70 19.04 -3.63 -2.89
C PHE A 70 18.62 -4.80 -3.77
N ASP A 71 19.34 -5.02 -4.86
CA ASP A 71 19.00 -6.02 -5.88
C ASP A 71 20.04 -7.16 -5.91
N ALA A 72 19.62 -8.32 -5.41
CA ALA A 72 20.37 -9.56 -5.40
C ALA A 72 19.91 -10.56 -6.47
N SER A 73 18.91 -10.19 -7.29
CA SER A 73 18.23 -11.08 -8.24
C SER A 73 19.10 -11.58 -9.40
N THR A 74 20.27 -10.97 -9.60
CA THR A 74 21.17 -11.28 -10.71
C THR A 74 21.83 -12.67 -10.62
N SER A 75 21.73 -13.35 -9.48
CA SER A 75 22.26 -14.71 -9.29
C SER A 75 21.14 -15.71 -9.01
N SER A 76 21.09 -16.79 -9.80
CA SER A 76 20.12 -17.87 -9.62
C SER A 76 20.51 -18.86 -8.51
N SER A 77 21.63 -18.65 -7.82
CA SER A 77 22.18 -19.60 -6.83
C SER A 77 22.29 -19.02 -5.41
N TYR A 78 22.37 -17.70 -5.31
CA TYR A 78 22.65 -16.93 -4.08
C TYR A 78 22.00 -15.56 -4.23
N SER A 79 21.15 -15.15 -3.29
CA SER A 79 20.31 -13.97 -3.46
C SER A 79 20.06 -13.20 -2.16
N THR A 80 21.00 -13.24 -1.22
CA THR A 80 20.88 -12.36 -0.06
C THR A 80 21.16 -10.92 -0.46
N ALA A 81 20.27 -10.01 -0.06
CA ALA A 81 20.41 -8.58 -0.28
C ALA A 81 21.11 -7.92 0.91
N LEU A 82 20.72 -8.24 2.15
CA LEU A 82 21.29 -7.68 3.37
C LEU A 82 21.68 -8.78 4.37
N ASP A 83 22.96 -8.78 4.76
CA ASP A 83 23.50 -9.63 5.84
C ASP A 83 23.86 -8.78 7.07
N ILE A 84 23.26 -9.07 8.22
CA ILE A 84 23.46 -8.33 9.48
C ILE A 84 24.16 -9.23 10.49
N THR A 85 25.32 -8.77 11.00
CA THR A 85 26.23 -9.59 11.81
C THR A 85 26.91 -8.81 12.93
N GLY A 86 27.62 -9.52 13.82
CA GLY A 86 28.43 -8.92 14.87
C GLY A 86 27.60 -8.54 16.10
N THR A 87 27.90 -7.40 16.71
CA THR A 87 27.10 -6.82 17.81
C THR A 87 26.31 -5.60 17.34
N THR A 88 25.78 -5.63 16.12
CA THR A 88 25.07 -4.52 15.47
C THR A 88 23.81 -4.18 16.25
N ASP A 89 23.76 -2.96 16.79
CA ASP A 89 22.70 -2.45 17.66
C ASP A 89 21.99 -1.20 17.09
N SER A 90 20.74 -0.96 17.52
CA SER A 90 20.01 0.29 17.22
C SER A 90 19.91 0.57 15.71
N LEU A 91 19.57 -0.45 14.92
CA LEU A 91 19.50 -0.38 13.46
C LEU A 91 18.08 -0.04 12.98
N LEU A 92 17.94 1.00 12.17
CA LEU A 92 16.69 1.35 11.49
C LEU A 92 16.79 1.08 9.98
N ILE A 93 16.04 0.10 9.50
CA ILE A 93 15.88 -0.21 8.07
C ILE A 93 14.49 0.26 7.64
N GLN A 94 14.43 1.33 6.85
CA GLN A 94 13.17 2.02 6.54
C GLN A 94 12.95 2.30 5.04
N GLY A 95 11.77 2.02 4.49
CA GLY A 95 11.42 2.48 3.14
C GLY A 95 12.29 1.90 2.01
N ASN A 96 13.04 0.83 2.27
CA ASN A 96 13.92 0.20 1.30
C ASN A 96 13.18 -0.85 0.47
N VAL A 97 13.76 -1.21 -0.67
CA VAL A 97 13.27 -2.29 -1.53
C VAL A 97 14.35 -3.38 -1.59
N PHE A 98 14.01 -4.62 -1.24
CA PHE A 98 14.90 -5.78 -1.33
C PHE A 98 14.37 -6.72 -2.43
N ILE A 99 15.18 -6.97 -3.45
CA ILE A 99 14.80 -7.78 -4.62
C ILE A 99 15.71 -9.00 -4.69
N GLY A 100 15.10 -10.19 -4.75
CA GLY A 100 15.81 -11.44 -4.86
C GLY A 100 15.49 -12.22 -6.13
N TYR A 101 16.09 -13.40 -6.23
CA TYR A 101 15.81 -14.37 -7.27
C TYR A 101 14.53 -15.15 -6.92
N ASP A 102 13.64 -15.32 -7.91
CA ASP A 102 12.44 -16.16 -7.82
C ASP A 102 12.85 -17.61 -7.52
N ASN A 103 12.62 -18.02 -6.27
CA ASN A 103 12.96 -19.33 -5.77
C ASN A 103 11.79 -19.92 -4.99
N ASN A 104 11.27 -21.03 -5.52
CA ASN A 104 10.08 -21.70 -5.00
C ASN A 104 10.35 -22.64 -3.81
N GLY A 105 11.40 -22.38 -3.02
CA GLY A 105 11.85 -23.27 -1.94
C GLY A 105 12.41 -22.54 -0.72
N SER A 106 12.84 -23.27 0.30
CA SER A 106 13.25 -22.73 1.60
C SER A 106 14.76 -22.62 1.83
N SER A 107 15.56 -22.61 0.76
CA SER A 107 17.02 -22.62 0.86
C SER A 107 17.58 -21.32 1.48
N ALA A 108 18.57 -21.47 2.37
CA ALA A 108 19.30 -20.36 3.00
C ALA A 108 20.10 -19.49 2.05
N ASN A 109 20.34 -19.96 0.82
CA ASN A 109 21.04 -19.15 -0.17
C ASN A 109 20.20 -17.97 -0.68
N TYR A 110 18.90 -17.92 -0.40
CA TYR A 110 17.97 -16.94 -0.98
C TYR A 110 17.21 -16.12 0.07
N TYR A 111 17.73 -16.00 1.29
CA TYR A 111 17.16 -15.11 2.32
C TYR A 111 17.40 -13.66 1.89
N LEU A 112 16.37 -12.83 1.68
CA LEU A 112 16.57 -11.45 1.26
C LEU A 112 17.31 -10.64 2.32
N VAL A 113 16.84 -10.71 3.56
CA VAL A 113 17.49 -10.10 4.72
C VAL A 113 17.72 -11.18 5.76
N GLU A 114 18.98 -11.35 6.16
CA GLU A 114 19.35 -12.32 7.19
C GLU A 114 20.11 -11.66 8.35
N SER A 115 19.83 -12.15 9.54
CA SER A 115 20.57 -11.85 10.77
C SER A 115 20.72 -13.14 11.57
N THR A 116 21.71 -13.94 11.22
CA THR A 116 21.95 -15.27 11.82
C THR A 116 23.14 -15.30 12.79
N SER A 117 23.90 -14.21 12.84
CA SER A 117 25.11 -14.08 13.66
C SER A 117 25.28 -12.66 14.22
N ASN A 118 24.16 -12.01 14.54
CA ASN A 118 24.13 -10.73 15.25
C ASN A 118 23.75 -10.97 16.72
N THR A 119 24.38 -10.30 17.69
CA THR A 119 23.96 -10.32 19.09
C THR A 119 23.57 -8.95 19.65
N GLY A 120 23.55 -7.90 18.83
CA GLY A 120 23.03 -6.58 19.24
C GLY A 120 21.50 -6.52 19.31
N THR A 121 20.94 -5.41 19.78
CA THR A 121 19.50 -5.21 20.00
C THR A 121 18.97 -4.02 19.16
N GLY A 122 17.79 -3.48 19.48
CA GLY A 122 17.30 -2.24 18.87
C GLY A 122 17.06 -2.27 17.35
N MET A 123 16.67 -3.40 16.77
CA MET A 123 16.44 -3.49 15.32
C MET A 123 14.99 -3.17 14.92
N VAL A 124 14.83 -2.23 13.98
CA VAL A 124 13.52 -1.83 13.45
C VAL A 124 13.52 -1.95 11.93
N PHE A 125 12.62 -2.76 11.40
CA PHE A 125 12.32 -2.87 9.97
C PHE A 125 10.95 -2.28 9.72
N THR A 126 10.86 -1.15 9.00
CA THR A 126 9.56 -0.52 8.74
C THR A 126 9.37 0.08 7.35
N GLY A 127 8.19 -0.11 6.75
CA GLY A 127 7.88 0.47 5.45
C GLY A 127 8.72 -0.10 4.30
N ASN A 128 9.37 -1.26 4.47
CA ASN A 128 10.20 -1.86 3.42
C ASN A 128 9.38 -2.79 2.52
N THR A 129 9.82 -2.97 1.29
CA THR A 129 9.26 -3.95 0.35
C THR A 129 10.27 -5.06 0.08
N PHE A 130 9.83 -6.31 0.20
CA PHE A 130 10.62 -7.52 -0.02
C PHE A 130 9.99 -8.28 -1.18
N THR A 131 10.73 -8.51 -2.26
CA THR A 131 10.22 -9.13 -3.49
C THR A 131 11.07 -10.34 -3.86
N GLU A 132 10.41 -11.49 -4.05
CA GLU A 132 11.03 -12.80 -4.30
C GLU A 132 11.98 -13.27 -3.19
N GLY A 133 12.71 -14.36 -3.43
CA GLY A 133 13.58 -15.02 -2.45
C GLY A 133 12.87 -16.15 -1.70
N SER A 134 13.64 -16.89 -0.89
CA SER A 134 13.07 -17.95 -0.05
C SER A 134 12.40 -17.39 1.21
N TYR A 135 13.08 -16.46 1.89
CA TYR A 135 12.58 -15.80 3.08
C TYR A 135 12.73 -14.30 2.91
N GLY A 136 11.70 -13.54 3.26
CA GLY A 136 11.75 -12.08 3.20
C GLY A 136 12.65 -11.54 4.30
N LEU A 137 12.33 -11.92 5.53
CA LEU A 137 13.13 -11.60 6.71
C LEU A 137 13.42 -12.89 7.49
N TYR A 138 14.72 -13.19 7.69
CA TYR A 138 15.18 -14.32 8.48
C TYR A 138 16.07 -13.86 9.64
N ILE A 139 15.51 -13.82 10.85
CA ILE A 139 16.24 -13.45 12.08
C ILE A 139 16.42 -14.72 12.92
N TYR A 140 17.67 -15.04 13.25
CA TYR A 140 18.02 -16.19 14.08
C TYR A 140 19.10 -15.81 15.09
N ASN A 141 18.80 -16.03 16.37
CA ASN A 141 19.79 -15.90 17.45
C ASN A 141 20.42 -14.49 17.51
N GLY A 142 19.58 -13.45 17.43
CA GLY A 142 19.99 -12.05 17.41
C GLY A 142 18.96 -11.09 17.98
N ALA A 143 18.99 -11.01 19.32
CA ALA A 143 18.81 -9.87 20.21
C ALA A 143 18.66 -10.49 21.61
N ALA A 144 19.80 -10.78 22.24
CA ALA A 144 19.77 -11.17 23.64
C ALA A 144 19.49 -9.90 24.45
N ASP A 145 18.30 -9.86 25.07
CA ASP A 145 18.03 -9.31 26.40
C ASP A 145 17.26 -7.96 26.55
N ASP A 146 16.46 -7.47 25.57
CA ASP A 146 15.57 -6.30 25.84
C ASP A 146 14.26 -6.07 25.06
N GLY A 147 13.87 -6.88 24.07
CA GLY A 147 12.53 -6.75 23.46
C GLY A 147 12.31 -5.64 22.46
N GLU A 148 13.36 -5.23 21.75
CA GLU A 148 13.30 -4.10 20.84
C GLU A 148 13.15 -4.44 19.35
N LEU A 149 13.04 -5.73 18.97
CA LEU A 149 12.84 -6.11 17.57
C LEU A 149 11.43 -5.76 17.10
N LYS A 150 11.35 -4.82 16.15
CA LYS A 150 10.11 -4.38 15.50
C LYS A 150 10.15 -4.64 14.01
N VAL A 151 9.18 -5.37 13.50
CA VAL A 151 8.95 -5.60 12.07
C VAL A 151 7.57 -5.05 11.75
N THR A 152 7.50 -3.81 11.26
CA THR A 152 6.23 -3.07 11.16
C THR A 152 5.95 -2.48 9.80
N ASN A 153 4.72 -2.58 9.30
CA ASN A 153 4.29 -1.93 8.05
C ASN A 153 5.17 -2.28 6.83
N ASN A 154 5.69 -3.50 6.76
CA ASN A 154 6.46 -3.97 5.60
C ASN A 154 5.58 -4.77 4.63
N THR A 155 5.98 -4.82 3.37
CA THR A 155 5.34 -5.63 2.32
C THR A 155 6.25 -6.76 1.89
N PHE A 156 5.77 -7.99 1.94
CA PHE A 156 6.49 -9.21 1.54
C PHE A 156 5.74 -9.89 0.39
N ASN A 157 6.38 -10.02 -0.77
CA ASN A 157 5.77 -10.58 -1.98
C ASN A 157 6.65 -11.70 -2.55
N GLY A 158 6.08 -12.90 -2.73
CA GLY A 158 6.71 -13.99 -3.49
C GLY A 158 7.58 -14.95 -2.66
N GLN A 159 7.74 -14.75 -1.35
CA GLN A 159 8.58 -15.63 -0.53
C GLN A 159 7.85 -16.90 -0.08
N TYR A 160 8.63 -17.98 0.08
CA TYR A 160 8.19 -19.19 0.78
C TYR A 160 7.73 -18.85 2.20
N ASN A 161 8.58 -18.19 2.99
CA ASN A 161 8.18 -17.60 4.26
C ASN A 161 8.37 -16.08 4.22
N GLY A 162 7.33 -15.31 4.55
CA GLY A 162 7.45 -13.85 4.61
C GLY A 162 8.40 -13.43 5.73
N ILE A 163 8.02 -13.74 6.97
CA ILE A 163 8.75 -13.39 8.19
C ILE A 163 9.09 -14.66 8.98
N ASN A 164 10.37 -14.86 9.29
CA ASN A 164 10.82 -15.89 10.21
C ASN A 164 11.73 -15.29 11.28
N ILE A 165 11.31 -15.41 12.54
CA ILE A 165 12.05 -14.92 13.70
C ILE A 165 12.23 -16.06 14.67
N SER A 166 13.45 -16.27 15.14
CA SER A 166 13.77 -17.31 16.10
C SER A 166 14.78 -16.84 17.15
N TYR A 167 14.58 -17.25 18.41
CA TYR A 167 15.49 -16.96 19.54
C TYR A 167 15.71 -15.46 19.77
N VAL A 168 14.60 -14.73 19.92
CA VAL A 168 14.58 -13.30 20.24
C VAL A 168 13.61 -13.08 21.40
N ASP A 169 14.07 -12.48 22.50
CA ASP A 169 13.18 -12.10 23.59
C ASP A 169 12.33 -10.91 23.14
N SER A 170 11.00 -11.01 23.29
CA SER A 170 10.03 -9.94 23.05
C SER A 170 10.06 -9.35 21.63
N VAL A 171 9.10 -9.74 20.78
CA VAL A 171 9.03 -9.28 19.38
C VAL A 171 7.72 -8.56 19.07
N GLU A 172 7.80 -7.54 18.23
CA GLU A 172 6.62 -6.89 17.64
C GLU A 172 6.61 -7.12 16.12
N VAL A 173 5.57 -7.76 15.63
CA VAL A 173 5.30 -7.95 14.21
C VAL A 173 3.92 -7.36 13.92
N SER A 174 3.86 -6.15 13.36
CA SER A 174 2.60 -5.43 13.21
C SER A 174 2.39 -4.72 11.86
N GLY A 175 1.15 -4.68 11.37
CA GLY A 175 0.82 -3.92 10.15
C GLY A 175 1.46 -4.45 8.86
N ASN A 176 2.06 -5.64 8.86
CA ASN A 176 2.75 -6.16 7.68
C ASN A 176 1.76 -6.78 6.69
N ILE A 177 2.03 -6.63 5.40
CA ILE A 177 1.29 -7.29 4.32
C ILE A 177 2.20 -8.37 3.73
N ILE A 178 1.76 -9.63 3.79
CA ILE A 178 2.47 -10.78 3.25
C ILE A 178 1.60 -11.41 2.16
N THR A 179 2.07 -11.30 0.92
CA THR A 179 1.56 -12.03 -0.23
C THR A 179 2.47 -13.23 -0.47
N GLY A 180 2.21 -14.30 0.27
CA GLY A 180 3.07 -15.49 0.25
C GLY A 180 2.92 -16.28 -1.04
N ASP A 181 4.02 -16.89 -1.47
CA ASP A 181 4.04 -17.80 -2.61
C ASP A 181 4.78 -19.09 -2.18
N HIS A 182 4.60 -20.20 -2.89
CA HIS A 182 5.42 -21.41 -2.70
C HIS A 182 5.14 -22.32 -1.48
N ASN A 183 3.96 -22.23 -0.85
CA ASN A 183 3.46 -23.17 0.17
C ASN A 183 4.21 -23.10 1.51
N GLY A 184 4.74 -21.95 1.90
CA GLY A 184 5.32 -21.77 3.24
C GLY A 184 4.38 -21.06 4.22
N ILE A 185 4.96 -20.38 5.19
CA ILE A 185 4.24 -19.73 6.31
C ILE A 185 4.41 -18.22 6.20
N GLY A 186 3.31 -17.47 6.28
CA GLY A 186 3.35 -16.01 6.25
C GLY A 186 4.23 -15.42 7.36
N ILE A 187 3.90 -15.75 8.61
CA ILE A 187 4.62 -15.29 9.81
C ILE A 187 4.95 -16.49 10.69
N SER A 188 6.23 -16.73 10.95
CA SER A 188 6.71 -17.78 11.85
C SER A 188 7.61 -17.20 12.92
N ILE A 189 7.21 -17.39 14.18
CA ILE A 189 7.92 -16.92 15.37
C ILE A 189 8.19 -18.12 16.27
N ASN A 190 9.46 -18.32 16.64
CA ASN A 190 9.91 -19.50 17.37
C ASN A 190 10.80 -19.10 18.55
N ILE A 191 10.46 -19.53 19.76
CA ILE A 191 11.28 -19.32 20.96
C ILE A 191 11.44 -17.81 21.20
N CYS A 192 10.30 -17.11 21.21
CA CYS A 192 10.19 -15.67 21.40
C CYS A 192 9.01 -15.36 22.32
N GLY A 193 9.28 -15.07 23.59
CA GLY A 193 8.25 -14.87 24.60
C GLY A 193 8.47 -13.60 25.40
N PRO A 194 7.50 -12.65 25.43
CA PRO A 194 6.25 -12.63 24.67
C PRO A 194 6.43 -12.32 23.17
N ALA A 195 5.37 -12.52 22.37
CA ALA A 195 5.26 -11.99 21.01
C ALA A 195 3.99 -11.15 20.84
N ILE A 196 4.11 -10.00 20.17
CA ILE A 196 2.98 -9.14 19.78
C ILE A 196 2.84 -9.22 18.26
N VAL A 197 1.74 -9.82 17.79
CA VAL A 197 1.47 -10.05 16.37
C VAL A 197 0.11 -9.43 16.04
N THR A 198 0.11 -8.20 15.52
CA THR A 198 -1.13 -7.42 15.36
C THR A 198 -1.30 -6.74 14.01
N GLY A 199 -2.53 -6.67 13.50
CA GLY A 199 -2.79 -5.90 12.27
C GLY A 199 -2.07 -6.42 11.03
N ASN A 200 -1.64 -7.68 11.01
CA ASN A 200 -0.95 -8.24 9.84
C ASN A 200 -1.97 -8.85 8.88
N LYS A 201 -1.68 -8.71 7.58
CA LYS A 201 -2.44 -9.33 6.50
C LYS A 201 -1.60 -10.38 5.81
N VAL A 202 -2.08 -11.62 5.78
CA VAL A 202 -1.44 -12.73 5.07
C VAL A 202 -2.41 -13.26 4.03
N VAL A 203 -2.01 -13.20 2.76
CA VAL A 203 -2.81 -13.67 1.63
C VAL A 203 -1.95 -14.49 0.67
N PRO A 204 -2.55 -15.44 -0.07
CA PRO A 204 -1.80 -16.22 -1.05
C PRO A 204 -1.70 -15.46 -2.37
N ALA A 205 -0.50 -15.43 -2.98
CA ALA A 205 -0.26 -14.82 -4.29
C ALA A 205 -1.09 -15.49 -5.40
N THR A 206 -1.16 -16.82 -5.32
CA THR A 206 -2.03 -17.67 -6.14
C THR A 206 -2.78 -18.65 -5.25
N ALA A 207 -3.90 -19.23 -5.72
CA ALA A 207 -4.65 -20.18 -4.90
C ALA A 207 -3.73 -21.30 -4.36
N ASN A 208 -3.79 -21.55 -3.05
CA ASN A 208 -3.03 -22.59 -2.35
C ASN A 208 -1.51 -22.38 -2.31
N SER A 209 -1.05 -21.12 -2.22
CA SER A 209 0.39 -20.80 -2.18
C SER A 209 0.91 -20.39 -0.79
N VAL A 210 0.06 -20.45 0.24
CA VAL A 210 0.41 -20.20 1.65
C VAL A 210 -0.12 -21.35 2.49
N ASP A 211 0.76 -22.17 3.06
CA ASP A 211 0.36 -23.33 3.87
C ASP A 211 -0.15 -22.90 5.25
N GLY A 212 0.49 -21.89 5.83
CA GLY A 212 0.22 -21.40 7.18
C GLY A 212 0.15 -19.86 7.25
N GLY A 213 -0.82 -19.32 7.99
CA GLY A 213 -0.91 -17.88 8.24
C GLY A 213 0.12 -17.43 9.28
N ILE A 214 -0.15 -17.72 10.55
CA ILE A 214 0.72 -17.42 11.69
C ILE A 214 1.09 -18.72 12.40
N TYR A 215 2.37 -18.91 12.68
CA TYR A 215 2.89 -20.01 13.49
C TYR A 215 3.69 -19.47 14.68
N LEU A 216 3.24 -19.83 15.89
CA LEU A 216 3.93 -19.56 17.15
C LEU A 216 4.41 -20.86 17.79
N TYR A 217 5.70 -20.94 18.10
CA TYR A 217 6.31 -22.07 18.77
C TYR A 217 7.12 -21.61 19.96
N ASP A 218 6.83 -22.08 21.18
CA ASP A 218 7.59 -21.70 22.39
C ASP A 218 7.62 -20.17 22.60
N CYS A 219 6.47 -19.53 22.42
CA CYS A 219 6.26 -18.08 22.52
C CYS A 219 5.50 -17.71 23.79
N ASP A 220 6.05 -18.12 24.93
CA ASP A 220 5.39 -17.96 26.24
C ASP A 220 5.20 -16.49 26.61
N GLY A 221 3.99 -16.15 27.01
CA GLY A 221 3.72 -14.93 27.77
C GLY A 221 3.80 -15.16 29.27
N ASN A 222 3.47 -14.14 30.06
CA ASN A 222 3.39 -14.22 31.51
C ASN A 222 1.96 -14.04 32.05
N SER A 223 1.73 -14.42 33.31
CA SER A 223 0.38 -14.41 33.92
C SER A 223 -0.15 -13.04 34.38
N THR A 224 0.66 -11.98 34.33
CA THR A 224 0.38 -10.70 35.02
C THR A 224 0.33 -9.46 34.14
N ASN A 225 1.21 -9.32 33.16
CA ASN A 225 1.36 -8.07 32.38
C ASN A 225 2.02 -8.21 31.00
N GLU A 226 2.59 -9.36 30.63
CA GLU A 226 3.29 -9.55 29.34
C GLU A 226 2.80 -10.83 28.68
N ARG A 227 1.50 -10.91 28.42
CA ARG A 227 0.94 -12.02 27.63
C ARG A 227 1.31 -11.82 26.16
N THR A 228 1.56 -12.92 25.46
CA THR A 228 1.65 -12.91 23.99
C THR A 228 0.29 -12.49 23.43
N LEU A 229 0.27 -11.57 22.48
CA LEU A 229 -0.96 -11.03 21.88
C LEU A 229 -0.98 -11.30 20.37
N VAL A 230 -2.05 -11.91 19.89
CA VAL A 230 -2.32 -12.10 18.46
C VAL A 230 -3.67 -11.47 18.15
N ALA A 231 -3.69 -10.28 17.55
CA ALA A 231 -4.95 -9.55 17.37
C ALA A 231 -5.10 -8.76 16.06
N ASN A 232 -6.33 -8.54 15.61
CA ASN A 232 -6.63 -7.82 14.37
C ASN A 232 -5.86 -8.35 13.16
N ASN A 233 -5.53 -9.65 13.07
CA ASN A 233 -4.87 -10.18 11.88
C ASN A 233 -5.91 -10.66 10.86
N MET A 234 -5.66 -10.38 9.58
CA MET A 234 -6.45 -10.86 8.44
C MET A 234 -5.67 -11.94 7.69
N LEU A 235 -6.11 -13.20 7.80
CA LEU A 235 -5.33 -14.35 7.34
C LEU A 235 -6.12 -15.21 6.36
N ASN A 236 -5.54 -15.47 5.19
CA ASN A 236 -6.00 -16.47 4.23
C ASN A 236 -4.86 -17.46 3.96
N ALA A 237 -5.02 -18.70 4.42
CA ALA A 237 -4.02 -19.76 4.31
C ALA A 237 -4.68 -21.08 3.92
N GLU A 238 -3.93 -22.03 3.36
CA GLU A 238 -4.51 -23.29 2.91
C GLU A 238 -4.80 -24.23 4.10
N TYR A 239 -3.77 -24.61 4.85
CA TYR A 239 -3.86 -25.71 5.82
C TYR A 239 -4.12 -25.25 7.27
N ARG A 240 -3.49 -24.13 7.67
CA ARG A 240 -3.54 -23.65 9.06
C ARG A 240 -3.61 -22.13 9.10
N GLY A 241 -4.63 -21.58 9.77
CA GLY A 241 -4.75 -20.13 9.93
C GLY A 241 -3.77 -19.61 10.98
N ILE A 242 -4.05 -19.93 12.25
CA ILE A 242 -3.16 -19.67 13.38
C ILE A 242 -2.84 -21.00 14.08
N GLU A 243 -1.56 -21.35 14.09
CA GLU A 243 -1.04 -22.51 14.81
C GLU A 243 -0.18 -22.05 15.98
N VAL A 244 -0.51 -22.55 17.17
CA VAL A 244 0.24 -22.31 18.40
C VAL A 244 0.68 -23.64 18.98
N SER A 245 1.97 -23.78 19.26
CA SER A 245 2.51 -24.98 19.87
C SER A 245 3.55 -24.72 20.94
N GLN A 246 3.47 -25.45 22.05
CA GLN A 246 4.41 -25.30 23.17
C GLN A 246 4.47 -23.88 23.74
N SER A 247 3.39 -23.13 23.61
CA SER A 247 3.31 -21.74 24.07
C SER A 247 2.17 -21.56 25.07
N ASP A 248 2.42 -20.84 26.15
CA ASP A 248 1.50 -20.56 27.24
C ASP A 248 1.20 -19.05 27.38
N TYR A 249 0.08 -18.71 28.03
CA TYR A 249 -0.33 -17.33 28.35
C TYR A 249 -0.49 -16.40 27.12
N ILE A 250 -1.36 -16.83 26.19
CA ILE A 250 -1.60 -16.13 24.92
C ILE A 250 -3.02 -15.61 24.83
N ASP A 251 -3.16 -14.38 24.34
CA ASP A 251 -4.42 -13.73 24.03
C ASP A 251 -4.60 -13.62 22.51
N ILE A 252 -5.70 -14.14 22.00
CA ILE A 252 -6.01 -14.23 20.57
C ILE A 252 -7.36 -13.55 20.33
N TYR A 253 -7.33 -12.31 19.84
CA TYR A 253 -8.50 -11.43 19.80
C TYR A 253 -8.77 -10.87 18.42
N TYR A 254 -10.04 -10.80 18.02
CA TYR A 254 -10.44 -10.03 16.83
C TYR A 254 -9.65 -10.39 15.56
N ASN A 255 -9.29 -11.66 15.35
CA ASN A 255 -8.65 -12.06 14.10
C ASN A 255 -9.73 -12.52 13.10
N THR A 256 -9.54 -12.22 11.81
CA THR A 256 -10.36 -12.78 10.72
C THR A 256 -9.54 -13.78 9.95
N ILE A 257 -9.94 -15.05 10.01
CA ILE A 257 -9.11 -16.17 9.56
C ILE A 257 -9.92 -17.05 8.62
N ILE A 258 -9.36 -17.30 7.45
CA ILE A 258 -9.95 -18.09 6.37
C ILE A 258 -8.98 -19.19 5.98
N THR A 259 -9.46 -20.44 5.96
CA THR A 259 -8.71 -21.56 5.37
C THR A 259 -9.44 -22.26 4.23
N SER A 260 -8.70 -22.89 3.32
CA SER A 260 -9.26 -23.54 2.12
C SER A 260 -9.00 -25.04 2.00
N VAL A 261 -8.28 -25.68 2.94
CA VAL A 261 -7.98 -27.11 2.83
C VAL A 261 -9.23 -27.98 2.98
N ASN A 262 -9.50 -28.82 1.98
CA ASN A 262 -10.59 -29.81 2.01
C ASN A 262 -10.18 -31.12 2.72
N ASN A 263 -9.65 -31.01 3.94
CA ASN A 263 -9.14 -32.12 4.73
C ASN A 263 -9.44 -31.92 6.22
N ASN A 264 -10.03 -32.92 6.86
CA ASN A 264 -10.37 -32.91 8.29
C ASN A 264 -9.36 -33.68 9.16
N SER A 265 -8.11 -33.84 8.71
CA SER A 265 -7.04 -34.43 9.51
C SER A 265 -6.78 -33.61 10.78
N THR A 266 -6.33 -34.28 11.85
CA THR A 266 -5.86 -33.64 13.09
C THR A 266 -4.51 -32.92 12.93
N SER A 267 -3.95 -32.90 11.72
CA SER A 267 -2.78 -32.07 11.40
C SER A 267 -3.12 -30.63 11.01
N PHE A 268 -4.41 -30.33 10.77
CA PHE A 268 -4.90 -29.07 10.21
C PHE A 268 -5.99 -28.43 11.08
N GLY A 269 -6.30 -27.17 10.81
CA GLY A 269 -7.34 -26.40 11.46
C GLY A 269 -7.19 -24.90 11.19
N VAL A 270 -8.29 -24.15 11.08
CA VAL A 270 -8.24 -22.67 11.10
C VAL A 270 -7.49 -22.20 12.34
N PHE A 271 -7.85 -22.77 13.49
CA PHE A 271 -7.02 -22.75 14.69
C PHE A 271 -6.48 -24.13 15.01
N LYS A 272 -5.19 -24.18 15.39
CA LYS A 272 -4.54 -25.39 15.89
C LYS A 272 -3.70 -25.09 17.12
N PHE A 273 -3.97 -25.82 18.20
CA PHE A 273 -3.27 -25.67 19.48
C PHE A 273 -2.67 -26.99 19.93
N THR A 274 -1.40 -27.06 20.32
CA THR A 274 -0.76 -28.31 20.75
C THR A 274 0.31 -28.07 21.82
N TYR A 275 0.21 -28.75 22.98
CA TYR A 275 1.07 -28.53 24.14
C TYR A 275 1.03 -27.09 24.69
N SER A 276 -0.15 -26.44 24.65
CA SER A 276 -0.30 -25.04 25.02
C SER A 276 -1.34 -24.83 26.13
N ASN A 277 -1.11 -23.85 27.01
CA ASN A 277 -1.95 -23.60 28.17
C ASN A 277 -2.23 -22.12 28.42
N ASN A 278 -3.28 -21.83 29.18
CA ASN A 278 -3.66 -20.46 29.56
C ASN A 278 -3.94 -19.57 28.33
N LEU A 279 -4.75 -20.06 27.40
CA LEU A 279 -5.10 -19.38 26.16
C LEU A 279 -6.43 -18.64 26.30
N THR A 280 -6.53 -17.41 25.81
CA THR A 280 -7.80 -16.67 25.71
C THR A 280 -8.11 -16.43 24.23
N ILE A 281 -9.23 -16.91 23.73
CA ILE A 281 -9.61 -16.84 22.32
C ILE A 281 -10.99 -16.18 22.21
N LYS A 282 -11.02 -14.88 21.86
CA LYS A 282 -12.27 -14.11 21.84
C LYS A 282 -12.44 -13.27 20.58
N ASN A 283 -13.69 -13.06 20.19
CA ASN A 283 -14.07 -12.16 19.12
C ASN A 283 -13.41 -12.46 17.76
N ASN A 284 -13.01 -13.71 17.48
CA ASN A 284 -12.41 -14.07 16.20
C ASN A 284 -13.46 -14.55 15.18
N ILE A 285 -13.28 -14.22 13.89
CA ILE A 285 -13.97 -14.89 12.79
C ILE A 285 -13.11 -16.08 12.32
N ILE A 286 -13.70 -17.28 12.37
CA ILE A 286 -13.03 -18.57 12.15
C ILE A 286 -13.74 -19.29 11.01
N THR A 287 -13.17 -19.20 9.80
CA THR A 287 -13.83 -19.64 8.57
C THR A 287 -13.03 -20.69 7.83
N SER A 288 -13.71 -21.73 7.32
CA SER A 288 -13.15 -22.64 6.32
C SER A 288 -14.04 -22.65 5.08
N THR A 289 -13.51 -22.24 3.93
CA THR A 289 -14.24 -22.25 2.65
C THR A 289 -14.44 -23.68 2.12
N ALA A 290 -13.66 -24.65 2.59
CA ALA A 290 -13.82 -26.05 2.24
C ALA A 290 -14.87 -26.77 3.10
N SER A 291 -15.70 -27.57 2.46
CA SER A 291 -16.82 -28.30 3.10
C SER A 291 -16.39 -29.47 3.99
N ASN A 292 -15.13 -29.90 3.92
CA ASN A 292 -14.55 -30.90 4.82
C ASN A 292 -13.33 -30.37 5.59
N GLY A 293 -13.15 -29.05 5.66
CA GLY A 293 -12.08 -28.44 6.46
C GLY A 293 -12.38 -28.50 7.96
N ARG A 294 -11.34 -28.39 8.80
CA ARG A 294 -11.48 -28.31 10.26
C ARG A 294 -11.38 -26.85 10.70
N LEU A 295 -12.30 -26.39 11.54
CA LEU A 295 -12.26 -25.05 12.12
C LEU A 295 -11.34 -25.03 13.35
N ILE A 296 -11.62 -25.90 14.32
CA ILE A 296 -10.88 -25.95 15.59
C ILE A 296 -10.18 -27.29 15.76
N ASN A 297 -8.91 -27.24 16.11
CA ASN A 297 -8.13 -28.40 16.49
C ASN A 297 -7.35 -28.14 17.79
N ILE A 298 -7.86 -28.68 18.90
CA ILE A 298 -7.18 -28.71 20.19
C ILE A 298 -6.52 -30.08 20.32
N GLY A 299 -5.21 -30.09 20.05
CA GLY A 299 -4.35 -31.25 20.05
C GLY A 299 -3.95 -31.74 21.44
N TYR A 300 -2.93 -32.60 21.49
CA TYR A 300 -2.50 -33.23 22.73
C TYR A 300 -1.96 -32.24 23.77
N SER A 301 -2.30 -32.51 25.03
CA SER A 301 -1.80 -31.80 26.21
C SER A 301 -2.00 -30.28 26.19
N THR A 302 -3.01 -29.80 25.45
CA THR A 302 -3.47 -28.41 25.51
C THR A 302 -4.55 -28.30 26.57
N SER A 303 -4.47 -27.32 27.47
CA SER A 303 -5.43 -27.15 28.57
C SER A 303 -5.62 -25.69 28.98
N ASN A 304 -6.57 -25.41 29.89
CA ASN A 304 -6.88 -24.06 30.37
C ASN A 304 -7.01 -23.02 29.25
N TYR A 305 -7.93 -23.27 28.31
CA TYR A 305 -8.25 -22.37 27.22
C TYR A 305 -9.68 -21.83 27.39
N ASP A 306 -9.88 -20.56 27.10
CA ASP A 306 -11.17 -19.85 27.18
C ASP A 306 -11.58 -19.37 25.79
N PHE A 307 -12.52 -20.08 25.15
CA PHE A 307 -13.18 -19.61 23.93
C PHE A 307 -14.47 -18.92 24.32
N ASP A 308 -14.66 -17.68 23.86
CA ASP A 308 -15.89 -16.93 24.07
C ASP A 308 -16.12 -15.90 22.95
N TYR A 309 -17.36 -15.65 22.55
CA TYR A 309 -17.73 -14.65 21.53
C TYR A 309 -17.02 -14.83 20.17
N ASN A 310 -16.74 -16.05 19.71
CA ASN A 310 -16.19 -16.25 18.36
C ASN A 310 -17.28 -16.57 17.33
N LEU A 311 -17.06 -16.19 16.08
CA LEU A 311 -17.92 -16.48 14.94
C LEU A 311 -17.29 -17.59 14.09
N TYR A 312 -18.08 -18.60 13.77
CA TYR A 312 -17.66 -19.78 13.01
C TYR A 312 -18.42 -19.89 11.70
N TYR A 313 -17.73 -20.23 10.60
CA TYR A 313 -18.40 -20.46 9.33
C TYR A 313 -17.73 -21.51 8.45
N GLY A 314 -18.55 -22.25 7.70
CA GLY A 314 -18.09 -23.29 6.77
C GLY A 314 -17.43 -24.50 7.47
N GLY A 315 -16.51 -25.17 6.78
CA GLY A 315 -15.88 -26.38 7.31
C GLY A 315 -16.78 -27.62 7.34
N SER A 316 -16.27 -28.67 7.99
CA SER A 316 -16.92 -29.97 8.10
C SER A 316 -18.11 -29.92 9.06
N THR A 317 -19.27 -30.37 8.58
CA THR A 317 -20.51 -30.47 9.37
C THR A 317 -20.52 -31.64 10.36
N SER A 318 -19.46 -32.45 10.42
CA SER A 318 -19.34 -33.61 11.32
C SER A 318 -18.00 -33.70 12.04
N SER A 319 -16.98 -32.98 11.61
CA SER A 319 -15.63 -33.03 12.20
C SER A 319 -14.91 -31.68 12.16
N GLY A 320 -15.69 -30.59 12.16
CA GLY A 320 -15.21 -29.20 12.15
C GLY A 320 -14.56 -28.79 13.47
N PHE A 321 -14.91 -29.43 14.58
CA PHE A 321 -14.41 -29.14 15.92
C PHE A 321 -13.79 -30.39 16.53
N TYR A 322 -12.53 -30.30 16.94
CA TYR A 322 -11.79 -31.40 17.54
C TYR A 322 -11.10 -31.00 18.85
N VAL A 323 -11.28 -31.82 19.88
CA VAL A 323 -10.57 -31.76 21.17
C VAL A 323 -10.06 -33.16 21.50
N GLY A 324 -8.74 -33.34 21.50
CA GLY A 324 -8.09 -34.62 21.69
C GLY A 324 -7.90 -35.04 23.15
N TYR A 325 -7.99 -34.11 24.10
CA TYR A 325 -7.72 -34.36 25.52
C TYR A 325 -8.70 -33.61 26.45
N GLY A 326 -9.05 -34.19 27.59
CA GLY A 326 -10.07 -33.66 28.49
C GLY A 326 -11.49 -34.03 28.04
N THR A 327 -12.39 -33.04 27.92
CA THR A 327 -13.74 -33.23 27.37
C THR A 327 -13.63 -33.39 25.86
N THR A 328 -13.49 -34.63 25.40
CA THR A 328 -13.25 -34.93 23.98
C THR A 328 -14.43 -34.50 23.12
N VAL A 329 -14.14 -33.79 22.03
CA VAL A 329 -15.10 -33.39 21.00
C VAL A 329 -14.54 -33.82 19.65
N ASN A 330 -15.38 -34.40 18.81
CA ASN A 330 -15.10 -34.53 17.38
C ASN A 330 -16.44 -34.43 16.66
N GLY A 331 -16.80 -33.22 16.21
CA GLY A 331 -18.17 -32.93 15.85
C GLY A 331 -18.38 -31.60 15.17
N ASN A 332 -19.65 -31.17 15.16
CA ASN A 332 -20.09 -29.88 14.67
C ASN A 332 -20.18 -28.85 15.80
N PHE A 333 -20.62 -27.64 15.46
CA PHE A 333 -20.75 -26.53 16.41
C PHE A 333 -21.72 -26.83 17.57
N SER A 334 -22.80 -27.57 17.34
CA SER A 334 -23.71 -27.96 18.44
C SER A 334 -23.03 -28.90 19.45
N ALA A 335 -22.19 -29.83 18.98
CA ALA A 335 -21.40 -30.68 19.86
C ALA A 335 -20.33 -29.88 20.63
N TRP A 336 -19.72 -28.88 19.99
CA TRP A 336 -18.77 -27.94 20.61
C TRP A 336 -19.40 -27.18 21.78
N GLN A 337 -20.56 -26.55 21.56
CA GLN A 337 -21.28 -25.83 22.64
C GLN A 337 -21.82 -26.76 23.73
N THR A 338 -22.30 -27.96 23.37
CA THR A 338 -22.77 -28.96 24.35
C THR A 338 -21.65 -29.42 25.29
N ALA A 339 -20.41 -29.45 24.79
CA ALA A 339 -19.23 -29.75 25.60
C ALA A 339 -18.81 -28.60 26.53
N GLY A 340 -19.50 -27.46 26.48
CA GLY A 340 -19.28 -26.30 27.34
C GLY A 340 -18.27 -25.30 26.78
N HIS A 341 -17.96 -25.36 25.48
CA HIS A 341 -17.06 -24.42 24.83
C HIS A 341 -17.83 -23.31 24.13
N ASP A 342 -17.32 -22.07 24.21
CA ASP A 342 -17.81 -20.90 23.47
C ASP A 342 -19.33 -20.68 23.56
N ALA A 343 -19.79 -20.45 24.80
CA ALA A 343 -21.22 -20.32 25.09
C ALA A 343 -21.85 -19.11 24.38
N ASN A 344 -21.10 -18.03 24.17
CA ASN A 344 -21.55 -16.85 23.43
C ASN A 344 -21.14 -16.87 21.95
N GLY A 345 -20.49 -17.94 21.48
CA GLY A 345 -20.10 -18.08 20.08
C GLY A 345 -21.30 -18.30 19.16
N VAL A 346 -21.12 -17.97 17.89
CA VAL A 346 -22.16 -18.07 16.85
C VAL A 346 -21.65 -18.80 15.61
N TYR A 347 -22.55 -19.47 14.90
CA TYR A 347 -22.24 -20.12 13.63
C TYR A 347 -23.10 -19.51 12.52
N GLN A 348 -22.54 -18.56 11.78
CA GLN A 348 -23.24 -17.81 10.73
C GLN A 348 -22.26 -17.31 9.67
N ASP A 349 -22.78 -16.92 8.51
CA ASP A 349 -21.95 -16.26 7.48
C ASP A 349 -21.42 -14.92 8.02
N PRO A 350 -20.11 -14.64 7.94
CA PRO A 350 -19.55 -13.36 8.35
C PRO A 350 -20.07 -12.16 7.55
N ALA A 351 -20.65 -12.39 6.36
CA ALA A 351 -21.14 -11.34 5.47
C ALA A 351 -20.05 -10.36 4.99
N PHE A 352 -18.90 -10.88 4.55
CA PHE A 352 -17.87 -10.07 3.88
C PHE A 352 -18.38 -9.46 2.56
N TYR A 353 -17.75 -8.37 2.12
CA TYR A 353 -18.02 -7.84 0.78
C TYR A 353 -17.78 -8.89 -0.31
N SER A 354 -18.73 -9.00 -1.25
CA SER A 354 -18.62 -9.94 -2.38
C SER A 354 -17.51 -9.58 -3.37
N SER A 355 -17.04 -8.34 -3.33
CA SER A 355 -15.94 -7.81 -4.12
C SER A 355 -15.02 -7.03 -3.18
N GLY A 356 -13.72 -7.36 -3.17
CA GLY A 356 -12.73 -6.68 -2.35
C GLY A 356 -11.66 -7.61 -1.85
N ASP A 357 -11.14 -7.32 -0.67
CA ASP A 357 -10.00 -8.05 -0.12
C ASP A 357 -10.37 -9.37 0.57
N GLY A 358 -11.66 -9.62 0.74
CA GLY A 358 -12.21 -10.85 1.31
C GLY A 358 -12.24 -10.90 2.84
N PHE A 359 -11.99 -9.77 3.53
CA PHE A 359 -11.94 -9.71 4.99
C PHE A 359 -12.87 -8.66 5.60
N HIS A 360 -13.10 -7.55 4.91
CA HIS A 360 -13.98 -6.48 5.41
C HIS A 360 -15.46 -6.89 5.34
N LEU A 361 -16.17 -6.56 6.40
CA LEU A 361 -17.58 -6.83 6.61
C LEU A 361 -18.42 -5.93 5.71
N ALA A 362 -19.42 -6.49 5.03
CA ALA A 362 -20.42 -5.71 4.30
C ALA A 362 -21.63 -5.34 5.17
N ALA A 363 -21.71 -5.89 6.38
CA ALA A 363 -22.71 -5.58 7.38
C ALA A 363 -22.18 -5.93 8.78
N GLY A 364 -22.49 -5.08 9.76
CA GLY A 364 -22.15 -5.32 11.15
C GLY A 364 -22.88 -6.52 11.73
N ASN A 365 -22.17 -7.25 12.59
CA ASN A 365 -22.70 -8.30 13.44
C ASN A 365 -23.01 -7.78 14.85
N GLU A 366 -22.25 -6.84 15.41
CA GLU A 366 -22.40 -6.25 16.76
C GLU A 366 -22.43 -7.33 17.87
N LEU A 367 -21.73 -8.45 17.66
CA LEU A 367 -21.81 -9.63 18.54
C LEU A 367 -20.61 -9.79 19.47
N ALA A 368 -19.55 -9.00 19.36
CA ALA A 368 -18.36 -9.15 20.18
C ALA A 368 -18.55 -8.56 21.60
N THR A 369 -17.59 -8.87 22.48
CA THR A 369 -17.46 -8.20 23.78
C THR A 369 -16.29 -7.21 23.76
N PRO A 370 -16.43 -5.97 24.27
CA PRO A 370 -15.32 -5.00 24.28
C PRO A 370 -14.09 -5.51 25.05
N LEU A 371 -12.90 -5.43 24.46
CA LEU A 371 -11.63 -5.82 25.09
C LEU A 371 -10.70 -4.61 25.21
N ALA A 372 -10.24 -4.31 26.43
CA ALA A 372 -9.41 -3.13 26.69
C ALA A 372 -8.02 -3.15 25.99
N LEU A 373 -7.55 -4.32 25.55
CA LEU A 373 -6.26 -4.47 24.86
C LEU A 373 -6.36 -4.16 23.36
N VAL A 374 -7.55 -4.14 22.77
CA VAL A 374 -7.78 -3.97 21.34
C VAL A 374 -8.97 -3.03 21.15
N THR A 375 -8.67 -1.73 21.09
CA THR A 375 -9.69 -0.66 21.04
C THR A 375 -9.95 -0.12 19.64
N THR A 376 -9.10 -0.49 18.69
CA THR A 376 -9.28 -0.19 17.26
C THR A 376 -9.25 -1.50 16.48
N ASP A 377 -9.74 -1.49 15.26
CA ASP A 377 -9.72 -2.62 14.34
C ASP A 377 -8.45 -2.63 13.46
N PHE A 378 -8.50 -3.32 12.32
CA PHE A 378 -7.40 -3.48 11.37
C PHE A 378 -6.99 -2.15 10.70
N ASP A 379 -7.96 -1.32 10.32
CA ASP A 379 -7.72 -0.05 9.62
C ASP A 379 -7.57 1.15 10.58
N ASN A 380 -7.49 0.85 11.89
CA ASN A 380 -7.36 1.80 13.01
C ASN A 380 -8.64 2.58 13.31
N GLU A 381 -9.80 2.07 12.93
CA GLU A 381 -11.08 2.63 13.28
C GLU A 381 -11.46 2.23 14.71
N PRO A 382 -12.08 3.13 15.51
CA PRO A 382 -12.49 2.79 16.87
C PRO A 382 -13.56 1.70 16.89
N ARG A 383 -13.38 0.69 17.73
CA ARG A 383 -14.42 -0.31 17.99
C ARG A 383 -15.58 0.28 18.79
N ASP A 384 -16.80 -0.22 18.58
CA ASP A 384 -17.95 0.19 19.40
C ASP A 384 -17.69 -0.09 20.88
N GLY A 385 -17.97 0.90 21.74
CA GLY A 385 -17.66 0.82 23.17
C GLY A 385 -18.50 -0.19 23.95
N THR A 386 -19.52 -0.79 23.32
CA THR A 386 -20.49 -1.68 23.97
C THR A 386 -20.70 -3.01 23.25
N THR A 387 -20.81 -2.98 21.92
CA THR A 387 -21.10 -4.13 21.05
C THR A 387 -20.24 -4.08 19.78
N PRO A 388 -18.91 -4.26 19.89
CA PRO A 388 -18.05 -4.33 18.72
C PRO A 388 -18.46 -5.46 17.77
N ASP A 389 -17.91 -5.43 16.56
CA ASP A 389 -18.00 -6.55 15.64
C ASP A 389 -16.99 -7.65 15.98
N ILE A 390 -17.41 -8.91 15.80
CA ILE A 390 -16.50 -10.05 15.82
C ILE A 390 -15.65 -9.99 14.54
N GLY A 391 -14.33 -10.15 14.68
CA GLY A 391 -13.37 -10.12 13.56
C GLY A 391 -12.37 -8.98 13.62
N ALA A 392 -11.44 -8.98 12.67
CA ALA A 392 -10.39 -7.96 12.53
C ALA A 392 -10.91 -6.60 12.09
N ASP A 393 -12.12 -6.54 11.56
CA ASP A 393 -12.77 -5.36 11.01
C ASP A 393 -13.93 -4.93 11.92
N GLU A 394 -14.09 -3.64 12.15
CA GLU A 394 -15.31 -3.06 12.70
C GLU A 394 -16.15 -2.56 11.51
N TYR A 395 -17.37 -3.07 11.35
CA TYR A 395 -18.25 -2.54 10.32
C TYR A 395 -18.73 -1.15 10.74
N ASN A 396 -18.04 -0.15 10.23
CA ASN A 396 -18.57 1.19 10.18
C ASN A 396 -19.49 1.29 8.96
N THR A 397 -20.57 2.06 9.08
CA THR A 397 -21.23 2.52 7.86
C THR A 397 -20.14 3.23 7.05
N PRO A 398 -19.94 2.96 5.74
CA PRO A 398 -18.73 3.35 4.97
C PRO A 398 -18.41 4.86 4.83
N ASN A 399 -19.04 5.70 5.64
CA ASN A 399 -18.79 7.12 5.81
C ASN A 399 -19.22 7.54 7.24
N TYR A 400 -18.82 6.76 8.25
CA TYR A 400 -19.21 7.06 9.62
C TYR A 400 -18.58 8.36 10.11
N ASP A 401 -17.36 8.64 9.67
CA ASP A 401 -16.53 9.75 10.14
C ASP A 401 -16.30 10.87 9.11
N GLY A 402 -16.86 10.75 7.90
CA GLY A 402 -16.63 11.70 6.80
C GLY A 402 -15.46 11.34 5.87
N VAL A 403 -14.81 10.20 6.10
CA VAL A 403 -13.61 9.75 5.39
C VAL A 403 -13.85 8.33 4.86
N VAL A 404 -13.29 8.03 3.67
CA VAL A 404 -13.28 6.69 3.09
C VAL A 404 -11.85 6.34 2.65
N ASN A 405 -11.29 5.24 3.16
CA ASN A 405 -9.92 4.81 2.85
C ASN A 405 -9.87 3.77 1.73
N VAL A 406 -8.90 3.91 0.81
CA VAL A 406 -8.74 3.05 -0.37
C VAL A 406 -7.27 2.67 -0.64
N PRO A 407 -6.87 1.39 -0.62
CA PRO A 407 -7.59 0.30 0.03
C PRO A 407 -7.65 0.52 1.56
N GLY A 408 -8.62 -0.13 2.18
CA GLY A 408 -8.98 -0.04 3.59
C GLY A 408 -10.43 -0.51 3.65
N GLU A 409 -11.32 0.38 4.11
CA GLU A 409 -12.78 0.22 4.03
C GLU A 409 -13.26 -0.26 2.66
N LEU A 410 -12.69 0.26 1.56
CA LEU A 410 -13.02 -0.22 0.23
C LEU A 410 -11.83 -0.50 -0.68
N PRO A 411 -11.91 -1.58 -1.49
CA PRO A 411 -10.80 -2.04 -2.34
C PRO A 411 -10.58 -1.18 -3.59
N THR A 412 -11.55 -0.34 -3.97
CA THR A 412 -11.60 0.37 -5.26
C THR A 412 -12.03 1.80 -5.06
N ILE A 413 -11.51 2.71 -5.88
CA ILE A 413 -11.85 4.13 -5.83
C ILE A 413 -13.32 4.33 -6.21
N GLN A 414 -13.83 3.63 -7.23
CA GLN A 414 -15.24 3.77 -7.61
C GLN A 414 -16.18 3.29 -6.50
N GLY A 415 -15.85 2.18 -5.82
CA GLY A 415 -16.63 1.72 -4.67
C GLY A 415 -16.74 2.79 -3.58
N ALA A 416 -15.61 3.45 -3.26
CA ALA A 416 -15.58 4.55 -2.30
C ALA A 416 -16.40 5.76 -2.75
N ILE A 417 -16.38 6.09 -4.05
CA ILE A 417 -17.27 7.12 -4.58
C ILE A 417 -18.73 6.73 -4.42
N ASP A 418 -19.11 5.47 -4.67
CA ASP A 418 -20.50 5.02 -4.73
C ASP A 418 -21.23 5.16 -3.39
N ILE A 419 -20.52 4.89 -2.28
CA ILE A 419 -21.00 5.00 -0.90
C ILE A 419 -20.82 6.38 -0.28
N ALA A 420 -19.83 7.16 -0.70
CA ALA A 420 -19.61 8.52 -0.19
C ALA A 420 -20.82 9.44 -0.48
N VAL A 421 -21.03 10.45 0.34
CA VAL A 421 -22.00 11.54 0.16
C VAL A 421 -21.28 12.88 -0.03
N ASN A 422 -22.04 13.90 -0.41
CA ASN A 422 -21.46 15.23 -0.65
C ASN A 422 -20.80 15.79 0.62
N GLY A 423 -19.53 16.18 0.49
CA GLY A 423 -18.71 16.74 1.56
C GLY A 423 -17.64 15.78 2.09
N ASP A 424 -17.72 14.50 1.77
CA ASP A 424 -16.78 13.50 2.27
C ASP A 424 -15.40 13.60 1.64
N SER A 425 -14.43 13.01 2.32
CA SER A 425 -13.07 12.81 1.83
C SER A 425 -12.82 11.35 1.46
N ILE A 426 -12.16 11.10 0.33
CA ILE A 426 -11.67 9.76 -0.05
C ILE A 426 -10.14 9.83 -0.05
N LEU A 427 -9.51 9.05 0.82
CA LEU A 427 -8.06 8.95 0.95
C LEU A 427 -7.57 7.69 0.25
N VAL A 428 -6.65 7.85 -0.70
CA VAL A 428 -6.19 6.75 -1.54
C VAL A 428 -4.70 6.51 -1.30
N ALA A 429 -4.34 5.34 -0.77
CA ALA A 429 -2.96 4.96 -0.50
C ALA A 429 -2.13 4.80 -1.79
N ALA A 430 -0.81 4.66 -1.66
CA ALA A 430 0.07 4.32 -2.78
C ALA A 430 -0.36 3.00 -3.44
N GLY A 431 -0.43 3.00 -4.78
CA GLY A 431 -0.91 1.86 -5.55
C GLY A 431 -1.30 2.23 -6.97
N THR A 432 -1.46 1.22 -7.84
CA THR A 432 -2.02 1.39 -9.19
C THR A 432 -3.45 0.85 -9.23
N TYR A 433 -4.41 1.73 -9.41
CA TYR A 433 -5.84 1.45 -9.49
C TYR A 433 -6.24 1.44 -10.96
N THR A 434 -6.45 0.24 -11.48
CA THR A 434 -6.88 0.05 -12.88
C THR A 434 -8.40 0.25 -12.96
N GLU A 435 -8.84 1.50 -13.10
CA GLU A 435 -10.23 1.93 -13.01
C GLU A 435 -10.54 3.10 -13.97
N ASN A 436 -11.82 3.24 -14.34
CA ASN A 436 -12.38 4.43 -14.97
C ASN A 436 -13.43 5.01 -14.03
N ILE A 437 -13.10 6.08 -13.32
CA ILE A 437 -13.92 6.58 -12.21
C ILE A 437 -14.86 7.72 -12.63
N ASP A 438 -16.08 7.70 -12.09
CA ASP A 438 -17.07 8.77 -12.20
C ASP A 438 -17.50 9.21 -10.81
N PHE A 439 -17.34 10.50 -10.52
CA PHE A 439 -17.74 11.13 -9.27
C PHE A 439 -19.26 11.15 -9.06
N ASN A 440 -20.07 10.70 -10.04
CA ASN A 440 -21.51 10.54 -9.92
C ASN A 440 -22.24 11.83 -9.53
N SER A 441 -21.71 12.98 -9.96
CA SER A 441 -22.19 14.33 -9.60
C SER A 441 -22.14 14.62 -8.10
N LYS A 442 -21.22 13.98 -7.38
CA LYS A 442 -20.95 14.25 -5.97
C LYS A 442 -19.86 15.31 -5.81
N THR A 443 -19.97 16.11 -4.75
CA THR A 443 -18.96 17.06 -4.28
C THR A 443 -18.08 16.37 -3.25
N LEU A 444 -16.91 15.91 -3.66
CA LEU A 444 -16.00 15.10 -2.84
C LEU A 444 -14.60 15.74 -2.74
N VAL A 445 -13.85 15.35 -1.71
CA VAL A 445 -12.42 15.65 -1.58
C VAL A 445 -11.62 14.36 -1.74
N MET A 446 -11.03 14.13 -2.91
CA MET A 446 -10.23 12.93 -3.17
C MET A 446 -8.73 13.24 -3.17
N ILE A 447 -7.98 12.56 -2.32
CA ILE A 447 -6.55 12.80 -2.09
C ILE A 447 -5.78 11.49 -2.14
N GLY A 448 -4.81 11.40 -3.06
CA GLY A 448 -3.82 10.33 -3.08
C GLY A 448 -2.68 10.56 -2.08
N GLU A 449 -2.03 9.49 -1.64
CA GLU A 449 -0.89 9.54 -0.72
C GLU A 449 0.27 10.33 -1.32
N ASP A 450 0.69 9.98 -2.53
CA ASP A 450 1.72 10.70 -3.29
C ASP A 450 1.45 10.55 -4.79
N ARG A 451 1.61 11.64 -5.56
CA ARG A 451 1.30 11.65 -6.99
C ARG A 451 2.18 10.70 -7.82
N GLU A 452 3.39 10.39 -7.34
CA GLU A 452 4.35 9.53 -8.04
C GLU A 452 4.02 8.05 -7.81
N THR A 453 3.29 7.71 -6.73
CA THR A 453 2.99 6.33 -6.34
C THR A 453 1.50 5.98 -6.30
N THR A 454 0.59 6.96 -6.31
CA THR A 454 -0.87 6.75 -6.37
C THR A 454 -1.36 7.02 -7.80
N ILE A 455 -1.63 5.95 -8.54
CA ILE A 455 -1.88 5.96 -9.98
C ILE A 455 -3.31 5.48 -10.27
N ILE A 456 -4.07 6.27 -11.03
CA ILE A 456 -5.32 5.81 -11.66
C ILE A 456 -5.00 5.51 -13.14
N ASP A 457 -5.13 4.25 -13.52
CA ASP A 457 -4.78 3.76 -14.86
C ASP A 457 -6.06 3.36 -15.60
N GLY A 458 -6.37 4.08 -16.68
CA GLY A 458 -7.53 3.80 -17.53
C GLY A 458 -7.39 2.56 -18.41
N ASN A 459 -6.25 1.86 -18.38
CA ASN A 459 -5.95 0.64 -19.12
C ASN A 459 -6.23 0.72 -20.63
N ASN A 460 -5.97 1.88 -21.22
CA ASN A 460 -6.29 2.21 -22.61
C ASN A 460 -7.78 2.05 -22.95
N SER A 461 -8.67 2.25 -21.98
CA SER A 461 -10.11 2.04 -22.15
C SER A 461 -10.88 3.19 -21.50
N GLY A 462 -11.61 3.95 -22.31
CA GLY A 462 -12.41 5.07 -21.84
C GLY A 462 -11.62 6.22 -21.19
N ARG A 463 -12.37 7.07 -20.50
CA ARG A 463 -11.84 8.20 -19.74
C ARG A 463 -11.40 7.74 -18.36
N VAL A 464 -10.26 8.22 -17.87
CA VAL A 464 -9.77 7.84 -16.53
C VAL A 464 -10.62 8.45 -15.42
N VAL A 465 -10.84 9.77 -15.45
CA VAL A 465 -11.59 10.48 -14.40
C VAL A 465 -12.69 11.37 -14.99
N ASN A 466 -13.92 11.19 -14.51
CA ASN A 466 -15.06 12.05 -14.80
C ASN A 466 -15.56 12.77 -13.54
N ILE A 467 -15.52 14.11 -13.54
CA ILE A 467 -16.03 14.96 -12.48
C ILE A 467 -17.13 15.85 -13.06
N SER A 468 -18.38 15.49 -12.84
CA SER A 468 -19.54 16.21 -13.39
C SER A 468 -19.99 17.43 -12.57
N ASP A 469 -19.48 17.60 -11.34
CA ASP A 469 -19.74 18.75 -10.47
C ASP A 469 -18.42 19.31 -9.88
N SER A 470 -18.47 19.96 -8.72
CA SER A 470 -17.35 20.63 -8.06
C SER A 470 -16.76 19.70 -7.00
N SER A 471 -15.54 19.24 -7.21
CA SER A 471 -14.80 18.35 -6.30
C SER A 471 -13.32 18.71 -6.26
N VAL A 472 -12.61 18.16 -5.29
CA VAL A 472 -11.15 18.25 -5.18
C VAL A 472 -10.56 16.90 -5.62
N LEU A 473 -9.54 16.95 -6.48
CA LEU A 473 -8.68 15.81 -6.82
C LEU A 473 -7.23 16.24 -6.65
N SER A 474 -6.49 15.58 -5.76
CA SER A 474 -5.10 15.91 -5.48
C SER A 474 -4.19 14.70 -5.34
N ASN A 475 -2.91 14.84 -5.71
CA ASN A 475 -1.86 13.85 -5.50
C ASN A 475 -2.05 12.52 -6.26
N PHE A 476 -2.39 12.60 -7.55
CA PHE A 476 -2.51 11.40 -8.40
C PHE A 476 -1.69 11.51 -9.67
N THR A 477 -1.19 10.38 -10.14
CA THR A 477 -0.92 10.17 -11.56
C THR A 477 -2.19 9.65 -12.24
N ILE A 478 -2.58 10.26 -13.36
CA ILE A 478 -3.74 9.90 -14.18
C ILE A 478 -3.23 9.52 -15.57
N GLN A 479 -3.38 8.25 -15.96
CA GLN A 479 -2.74 7.75 -17.18
C GLN A 479 -3.56 6.75 -17.99
N ASN A 480 -3.12 6.57 -19.24
CA ASN A 480 -3.61 5.55 -20.16
C ASN A 480 -5.13 5.60 -20.40
N GLY A 481 -5.76 6.77 -20.33
CA GLY A 481 -7.11 6.95 -20.87
C GLY A 481 -7.09 6.89 -22.40
N ALA A 482 -7.96 6.11 -23.03
CA ALA A 482 -8.03 6.01 -24.49
C ALA A 482 -9.44 5.61 -24.97
N ASN A 483 -9.69 5.49 -26.27
CA ASN A 483 -10.97 5.02 -26.82
C ASN A 483 -12.22 5.82 -26.34
N SER A 484 -12.04 7.06 -25.87
CA SER A 484 -13.16 7.96 -25.59
C SER A 484 -13.67 8.51 -26.92
N THR A 485 -14.93 8.21 -27.26
CA THR A 485 -15.55 8.66 -28.52
C THR A 485 -16.25 10.02 -28.40
N THR A 486 -16.20 10.63 -27.22
CA THR A 486 -16.76 11.96 -26.97
C THR A 486 -15.68 13.04 -27.12
N LEU A 487 -16.08 14.27 -27.44
CA LEU A 487 -15.19 15.45 -27.48
C LEU A 487 -14.59 15.85 -26.11
N LYS A 488 -14.73 15.00 -25.09
CA LYS A 488 -14.32 15.24 -23.71
C LYS A 488 -13.06 14.42 -23.43
N GLY A 489 -12.15 14.99 -22.65
CA GLY A 489 -10.79 14.49 -22.44
C GLY A 489 -10.70 13.03 -21.98
N SER A 490 -9.65 12.34 -22.42
CA SER A 490 -9.44 10.92 -22.07
C SER A 490 -8.78 10.75 -20.70
N GLY A 491 -7.93 11.68 -20.26
CA GLY A 491 -7.43 11.71 -18.88
C GLY A 491 -8.52 12.16 -17.92
N ILE A 492 -8.78 13.47 -17.89
CA ILE A 492 -9.76 14.08 -16.98
C ILE A 492 -10.80 14.88 -17.77
N ASN A 493 -12.09 14.66 -17.47
CA ASN A 493 -13.15 15.61 -17.78
C ASN A 493 -13.68 16.21 -16.48
N ALA A 494 -13.64 17.53 -16.36
CA ALA A 494 -14.17 18.25 -15.20
C ALA A 494 -15.20 19.27 -15.67
N SER A 495 -16.40 19.30 -15.05
CA SER A 495 -17.55 20.10 -15.50
C SER A 495 -18.03 21.17 -14.48
N GLY A 496 -17.43 21.24 -13.28
CA GLY A 496 -17.78 22.16 -12.19
C GLY A 496 -16.65 23.14 -11.81
N SER A 497 -16.75 23.74 -10.63
CA SER A 497 -15.65 24.55 -10.04
C SER A 497 -14.64 23.64 -9.34
N THR A 498 -14.08 22.71 -10.11
CA THR A 498 -13.19 21.64 -9.63
C THR A 498 -11.82 22.19 -9.24
N VAL A 499 -11.22 21.65 -8.18
CA VAL A 499 -9.85 21.92 -7.78
C VAL A 499 -8.99 20.71 -8.09
N LEU A 500 -8.12 20.85 -9.09
CA LEU A 500 -7.17 19.84 -9.51
C LEU A 500 -5.78 20.28 -9.06
N ASN A 501 -5.12 19.52 -8.19
CA ASN A 501 -3.86 19.96 -7.58
C ASN A 501 -2.82 18.85 -7.52
N ASN A 502 -1.55 19.17 -7.78
CA ASN A 502 -0.44 18.23 -7.62
C ASN A 502 -0.67 16.91 -8.39
N LEU A 503 -1.09 17.02 -9.65
CA LEU A 503 -1.39 15.87 -10.51
C LEU A 503 -0.30 15.66 -11.56
N ILE A 504 -0.13 14.41 -11.99
CA ILE A 504 0.59 14.06 -13.22
C ILE A 504 -0.40 13.46 -14.19
N VAL A 505 -0.74 14.18 -15.26
CA VAL A 505 -1.69 13.71 -16.29
C VAL A 505 -0.90 13.35 -17.54
N LYS A 506 -0.72 12.05 -17.78
CA LYS A 506 0.22 11.56 -18.80
C LYS A 506 -0.29 10.40 -19.65
N ASN A 507 0.24 10.26 -20.86
CA ASN A 507 -0.02 9.12 -21.75
C ASN A 507 -1.51 8.86 -22.05
N ASN A 508 -2.34 9.91 -22.00
CA ASN A 508 -3.74 9.79 -22.38
C ASN A 508 -3.89 10.08 -23.87
N THR A 509 -4.78 9.35 -24.54
CA THR A 509 -5.02 9.45 -25.98
C THR A 509 -6.48 9.79 -26.25
N ASN A 510 -6.75 10.89 -26.97
CA ASN A 510 -8.09 11.20 -27.44
C ASN A 510 -8.14 11.12 -28.98
N GLU A 511 -8.99 10.25 -29.52
CA GLU A 511 -9.15 10.09 -30.97
C GLU A 511 -9.75 11.33 -31.65
N GLN A 512 -10.48 12.16 -30.89
CA GLN A 512 -10.96 13.46 -31.35
C GLN A 512 -9.92 14.56 -31.16
N ASN A 513 -8.72 14.23 -30.68
CA ASN A 513 -7.58 15.12 -30.49
C ASN A 513 -7.78 16.22 -29.45
N GLU A 514 -8.93 16.34 -28.82
CA GLU A 514 -9.25 17.43 -27.90
C GLU A 514 -9.14 17.02 -26.42
N GLY A 515 -8.24 17.69 -25.70
CA GLY A 515 -8.11 17.59 -24.24
C GLY A 515 -7.71 16.19 -23.79
N ALA A 516 -6.81 15.54 -24.53
CA ALA A 516 -6.35 14.19 -24.22
C ALA A 516 -5.89 14.09 -22.76
N GLY A 517 -5.15 15.09 -22.28
CA GLY A 517 -4.87 15.24 -20.85
C GLY A 517 -6.11 15.67 -20.07
N LEU A 518 -6.53 16.93 -20.24
CA LEU A 518 -7.64 17.52 -19.50
C LEU A 518 -8.63 18.23 -20.41
N PHE A 519 -9.91 18.07 -20.10
CA PHE A 519 -11.00 18.83 -20.68
C PHE A 519 -11.80 19.51 -19.55
N LEU A 520 -11.64 20.82 -19.45
CA LEU A 520 -12.33 21.67 -18.49
C LEU A 520 -13.58 22.23 -19.15
N ASP A 521 -14.68 21.52 -18.94
CA ASP A 521 -16.03 21.88 -19.35
C ASP A 521 -16.70 22.66 -18.21
N GLY A 522 -17.69 23.47 -18.50
CA GLY A 522 -18.41 24.14 -17.42
C GLY A 522 -19.44 25.12 -17.91
N SER A 523 -20.48 25.27 -17.09
CA SER A 523 -21.48 26.32 -17.34
C SER A 523 -20.90 27.70 -16.99
N PRO A 524 -21.42 28.78 -17.61
CA PRO A 524 -21.02 30.13 -17.26
C PRO A 524 -21.09 30.36 -15.74
N GLY A 525 -19.97 30.77 -15.15
CA GLY A 525 -19.83 30.99 -13.70
C GLY A 525 -19.03 29.92 -12.96
N ASN A 526 -18.74 28.77 -13.58
CA ASN A 526 -17.80 27.80 -13.02
C ASN A 526 -16.36 28.32 -13.16
N SER A 527 -15.51 27.96 -12.19
CA SER A 527 -14.10 28.38 -12.16
C SER A 527 -13.16 27.25 -11.77
N PRO A 528 -12.96 26.23 -12.63
CA PRO A 528 -12.03 25.15 -12.35
C PRO A 528 -10.59 25.66 -12.25
N ARG A 529 -9.77 24.98 -11.46
CA ARG A 529 -8.39 25.36 -11.16
C ARG A 529 -7.48 24.16 -11.32
N LEU A 530 -6.32 24.35 -11.96
CA LEU A 530 -5.25 23.38 -12.02
C LEU A 530 -3.98 23.99 -11.44
N THR A 531 -3.41 23.37 -10.42
CA THR A 531 -2.21 23.90 -9.75
C THR A 531 -1.16 22.85 -9.44
N ASN A 532 0.12 23.22 -9.53
CA ASN A 532 1.26 22.37 -9.13
C ASN A 532 1.35 21.04 -9.90
N SER A 533 0.92 21.02 -11.16
CA SER A 533 0.67 19.79 -11.92
C SER A 533 1.54 19.67 -13.18
N LEU A 534 1.67 18.45 -13.68
CA LEU A 534 2.27 18.10 -14.96
C LEU A 534 1.19 17.61 -15.92
N VAL A 535 1.15 18.13 -17.14
CA VAL A 535 0.28 17.66 -18.24
C VAL A 535 1.17 17.32 -19.43
N ILE A 536 1.55 16.06 -19.52
CA ILE A 536 2.70 15.61 -20.30
C ILE A 536 2.39 14.42 -21.17
N ASP A 537 3.06 14.30 -22.32
CA ASP A 537 3.05 13.07 -23.13
C ASP A 537 1.64 12.59 -23.57
N ASN A 538 0.66 13.51 -23.69
CA ASN A 538 -0.70 13.13 -24.11
C ASN A 538 -0.83 13.19 -25.64
N THR A 539 -1.52 12.20 -26.22
CA THR A 539 -1.84 12.14 -27.65
C THR A 539 -3.14 12.90 -27.93
N GLY A 540 -2.98 14.19 -28.24
CA GLY A 540 -4.02 15.21 -28.45
C GLY A 540 -3.58 16.55 -27.87
N ASP A 541 -4.52 17.47 -27.67
CA ASP A 541 -4.28 18.69 -26.89
C ASP A 541 -4.04 18.33 -25.41
N GLY A 542 -3.12 19.04 -24.75
CA GLY A 542 -2.85 18.87 -23.32
C GLY A 542 -4.06 19.28 -22.48
N ILE A 543 -4.50 20.53 -22.60
CA ILE A 543 -5.66 21.08 -21.87
C ILE A 543 -6.62 21.78 -22.82
N VAL A 544 -7.91 21.46 -22.72
CA VAL A 544 -8.99 22.22 -23.37
C VAL A 544 -9.77 23.02 -22.32
N PHE A 545 -9.93 24.31 -22.56
CA PHE A 545 -10.89 25.17 -21.84
C PHE A 545 -12.14 25.34 -22.70
N HIS A 546 -13.24 24.71 -22.30
CA HIS A 546 -14.48 24.69 -23.07
C HIS A 546 -15.50 25.68 -22.49
N GLY A 547 -15.38 26.95 -22.87
CA GLY A 547 -16.29 28.03 -22.46
C GLY A 547 -16.23 28.33 -20.97
N VAL A 548 -15.07 28.13 -20.34
CA VAL A 548 -14.86 28.34 -18.91
C VAL A 548 -13.75 29.33 -18.62
N ASN A 549 -13.86 29.96 -17.45
CA ASN A 549 -12.78 30.75 -16.87
C ASN A 549 -12.05 29.86 -15.86
N SER A 550 -10.73 29.86 -15.88
CA SER A 550 -9.96 28.93 -15.05
C SER A 550 -8.65 29.55 -14.61
N LEU A 551 -8.11 29.06 -13.49
CA LEU A 551 -6.77 29.42 -13.05
C LEU A 551 -5.82 28.25 -13.26
N ILE A 552 -4.74 28.50 -14.00
CA ILE A 552 -3.61 27.60 -14.17
C ILE A 552 -2.40 28.23 -13.48
N SER A 553 -1.84 27.56 -12.48
CA SER A 553 -0.71 28.09 -11.72
C SER A 553 0.31 27.03 -11.38
N ASN A 554 1.60 27.29 -11.61
CA ASN A 554 2.67 26.32 -11.33
C ASN A 554 2.45 25.00 -12.09
N VAL A 555 2.08 25.09 -13.37
CA VAL A 555 1.78 23.92 -14.21
C VAL A 555 2.80 23.81 -15.34
N THR A 556 3.28 22.60 -15.61
CA THR A 556 4.10 22.30 -16.80
C THR A 556 3.28 21.52 -17.81
N ILE A 557 3.17 22.05 -19.03
CA ILE A 557 2.41 21.49 -20.15
C ILE A 557 3.38 21.27 -21.31
N THR A 558 3.78 20.02 -21.53
CA THR A 558 4.84 19.70 -22.50
C THR A 558 4.63 18.37 -23.19
N ASN A 559 5.22 18.22 -24.38
CA ASN A 559 5.22 17.00 -25.17
C ASN A 559 3.81 16.42 -25.44
N ASN A 560 2.79 17.26 -25.50
CA ASN A 560 1.47 16.86 -26.01
C ASN A 560 1.50 16.91 -27.54
N THR A 561 0.79 16.01 -28.22
CA THR A 561 0.98 15.84 -29.67
C THR A 561 0.28 16.89 -30.55
N ILE A 562 -0.50 17.79 -29.96
CA ILE A 562 -1.14 18.91 -30.66
C ILE A 562 -0.91 20.18 -29.83
N ALA A 563 -1.93 20.86 -29.31
CA ALA A 563 -1.69 22.08 -28.57
C ALA A 563 -1.36 21.79 -27.10
N GLY A 564 -0.54 22.64 -26.47
CA GLY A 564 -0.46 22.63 -25.01
C GLY A 564 -1.80 23.03 -24.40
N ILE A 565 -2.34 24.17 -24.84
CA ILE A 565 -3.65 24.69 -24.45
C ILE A 565 -4.51 24.95 -25.68
N PHE A 566 -5.78 24.55 -25.63
CA PHE A 566 -6.81 24.89 -26.62
C PHE A 566 -8.00 25.61 -25.98
N LEU A 567 -8.33 26.79 -26.50
CA LEU A 567 -9.47 27.61 -26.06
C LEU A 567 -10.66 27.37 -26.98
N ARG A 568 -11.69 26.70 -26.46
CA ARG A 568 -12.90 26.33 -27.19
C ARG A 568 -14.13 27.01 -26.57
N PRO A 569 -15.07 27.55 -27.35
CA PRO A 569 -16.31 28.12 -26.81
C PRO A 569 -17.36 27.04 -26.47
N SER A 570 -18.17 27.30 -25.45
CA SER A 570 -19.30 26.43 -25.02
C SER A 570 -20.51 27.27 -24.59
N GLY A 571 -21.22 27.88 -25.55
CA GLY A 571 -22.29 28.85 -25.26
C GLY A 571 -21.82 30.17 -24.60
N SER A 572 -20.64 30.16 -23.99
CA SER A 572 -19.84 31.29 -23.52
C SER A 572 -18.38 31.12 -23.94
N ASN A 573 -17.59 32.18 -23.81
CA ASN A 573 -16.20 32.22 -24.23
C ASN A 573 -15.27 31.72 -23.12
N ALA A 574 -14.20 31.02 -23.50
CA ALA A 574 -13.16 30.61 -22.57
C ALA A 574 -12.26 31.82 -22.24
N HIS A 575 -11.98 32.03 -20.95
CA HIS A 575 -11.08 33.09 -20.46
C HIS A 575 -10.20 32.60 -19.29
N PRO A 576 -9.26 31.65 -19.50
CA PRO A 576 -8.33 31.24 -18.46
C PRO A 576 -7.24 32.28 -18.17
N THR A 577 -6.73 32.22 -16.94
CA THR A 577 -5.53 32.92 -16.48
C THR A 577 -4.44 31.90 -16.19
N VAL A 578 -3.27 32.08 -16.80
CA VAL A 578 -2.08 31.24 -16.67
C VAL A 578 -0.97 32.03 -15.97
N ILE A 579 -0.43 31.48 -14.88
CA ILE A 579 0.58 32.14 -14.05
C ILE A 579 1.68 31.15 -13.69
N ASN A 580 2.94 31.57 -13.64
CA ASN A 580 4.07 30.76 -13.16
C ASN A 580 4.10 29.36 -13.80
N SER A 581 3.82 29.27 -15.10
CA SER A 581 3.63 27.99 -15.78
C SER A 581 4.56 27.85 -16.97
N ILE A 582 4.80 26.62 -17.40
CA ILE A 582 5.66 26.30 -18.53
C ILE A 582 4.80 25.64 -19.60
N ILE A 583 4.78 26.22 -20.80
CA ILE A 583 4.11 25.68 -21.98
C ILE A 583 5.15 25.58 -23.07
N TYR A 584 5.72 24.39 -23.22
CA TYR A 584 6.93 24.19 -24.01
C TYR A 584 6.93 22.80 -24.64
N GLY A 585 7.50 22.65 -25.84
CA GLY A 585 7.72 21.34 -26.46
C GLY A 585 6.46 20.61 -26.92
N ASN A 586 5.30 21.26 -26.98
CA ASN A 586 4.08 20.66 -27.56
C ASN A 586 4.20 20.61 -29.10
N LEU A 587 3.76 19.51 -29.72
CA LEU A 587 3.93 19.23 -31.15
C LEU A 587 2.98 20.10 -32.01
N ASP A 588 3.15 20.05 -33.34
CA ASP A 588 2.58 21.05 -34.28
C ASP A 588 2.94 22.52 -33.97
N ASN A 589 3.91 22.72 -33.05
CA ASN A 589 4.39 24.01 -32.58
C ASN A 589 3.27 24.94 -32.07
N ASN A 590 2.21 24.36 -31.51
CA ASN A 590 1.06 25.12 -31.03
C ASN A 590 1.07 25.13 -29.50
N GLN A 591 1.77 26.08 -28.88
CA GLN A 591 1.74 26.16 -27.42
C GLN A 591 0.33 26.50 -26.91
N ILE A 592 -0.32 27.47 -27.57
CA ILE A 592 -1.68 27.92 -27.23
C ILE A 592 -2.46 28.13 -28.53
N LYS A 593 -3.62 27.47 -28.64
CA LYS A 593 -4.51 27.50 -29.79
C LYS A 593 -5.84 28.14 -29.43
N PHE A 594 -6.33 29.03 -30.30
CA PHE A 594 -7.68 29.58 -30.27
C PHE A 594 -8.59 28.82 -31.25
N HIS A 595 -9.89 28.74 -30.97
CA HIS A 595 -10.86 28.20 -31.91
C HIS A 595 -11.20 29.21 -33.02
N ASP A 596 -11.49 28.71 -34.23
CA ASP A 596 -11.73 29.53 -35.43
C ASP A 596 -12.93 30.49 -35.37
N VAL A 597 -13.79 30.40 -34.34
CA VAL A 597 -15.00 31.25 -34.25
C VAL A 597 -14.75 32.58 -33.54
N GLY A 598 -13.59 32.72 -32.89
CA GLY A 598 -13.16 33.94 -32.20
C GLY A 598 -13.97 34.29 -30.94
N GLY A 599 -13.49 35.26 -30.17
CA GLY A 599 -14.15 35.76 -28.95
C GLY A 599 -13.58 35.23 -27.64
N GLN A 600 -12.60 34.32 -27.70
CA GLN A 600 -11.98 33.74 -26.51
C GLN A 600 -10.92 34.72 -25.97
N ALA A 601 -10.51 34.56 -24.71
CA ALA A 601 -9.34 35.28 -24.21
C ALA A 601 -8.44 34.37 -23.39
N ILE A 602 -7.21 34.81 -23.19
CA ILE A 602 -6.30 34.22 -22.21
C ILE A 602 -5.41 35.31 -21.64
N GLU A 603 -5.10 35.18 -20.35
CA GLU A 603 -4.13 36.03 -19.67
C GLU A 603 -2.95 35.20 -19.24
N ILE A 604 -1.73 35.66 -19.50
CA ILE A 604 -0.50 34.91 -19.22
C ILE A 604 0.46 35.81 -18.47
N TYR A 605 0.96 35.36 -17.32
CA TYR A 605 1.92 36.09 -16.49
C TYR A 605 3.03 35.18 -15.98
N TYR A 606 4.24 35.72 -15.83
CA TYR A 606 5.37 35.02 -15.20
C TYR A 606 5.59 33.58 -15.72
N SER A 607 5.31 33.33 -17.01
CA SER A 607 5.29 31.98 -17.58
C SER A 607 6.30 31.83 -18.70
N ILE A 608 6.82 30.62 -18.88
CA ILE A 608 7.61 30.27 -20.06
C ILE A 608 6.66 29.75 -21.13
N VAL A 609 6.68 30.37 -22.32
CA VAL A 609 5.93 29.91 -23.48
C VAL A 609 6.89 29.83 -24.65
N GLN A 610 7.06 28.63 -25.22
CA GLN A 610 7.95 28.42 -26.36
C GLN A 610 7.55 29.31 -27.54
N GLU A 611 8.54 29.95 -28.16
CA GLU A 611 8.38 30.94 -29.25
C GLU A 611 7.59 32.20 -28.84
N GLY A 612 7.41 32.40 -27.53
CA GLY A 612 6.88 33.61 -26.94
C GLY A 612 5.46 33.96 -27.41
N GLN A 613 5.18 35.26 -27.49
CA GLN A 613 3.86 35.76 -27.89
C GLN A 613 3.57 35.45 -29.37
N ASP A 614 4.60 35.39 -30.21
CA ASP A 614 4.48 35.23 -31.66
C ASP A 614 4.01 33.82 -32.06
N SER A 615 4.11 32.83 -31.15
CA SER A 615 3.59 31.47 -31.34
C SER A 615 2.07 31.38 -31.27
N ILE A 616 1.40 32.44 -30.80
CA ILE A 616 -0.04 32.42 -30.53
C ILE A 616 -0.79 33.18 -31.63
N THR A 617 -1.49 32.44 -32.47
CA THR A 617 -2.36 33.03 -33.50
C THR A 617 -3.76 33.27 -32.94
N THR A 618 -4.24 34.51 -33.07
CA THR A 618 -5.60 34.94 -32.66
C THR A 618 -6.49 35.23 -33.87
N SER A 619 -7.78 34.92 -33.78
CA SER A 619 -8.80 35.28 -34.77
C SER A 619 -9.51 36.60 -34.42
N THR A 620 -10.49 37.00 -35.23
CA THR A 620 -11.26 38.23 -34.98
C THR A 620 -12.03 38.11 -33.66
N ASN A 621 -11.89 39.11 -32.78
CA ASN A 621 -12.47 39.20 -31.43
C ASN A 621 -11.82 38.35 -30.34
N ASP A 622 -10.76 37.59 -30.65
CA ASP A 622 -9.94 36.97 -29.60
C ASP A 622 -9.12 38.04 -28.85
N THR A 623 -8.80 37.76 -27.60
CA THR A 623 -7.99 38.64 -26.75
C THR A 623 -6.84 37.87 -26.12
N LEU A 624 -5.61 38.17 -26.54
CA LEU A 624 -4.40 37.69 -25.88
C LEU A 624 -3.85 38.78 -24.95
N ASN A 625 -3.98 38.58 -23.65
CA ASN A 625 -3.40 39.46 -22.64
C ASN A 625 -2.01 38.92 -22.23
N TRP A 626 -0.99 39.37 -22.96
CA TRP A 626 0.41 39.06 -22.63
C TRP A 626 0.90 39.94 -21.48
N GLY A 627 0.84 39.39 -20.27
CA GLY A 627 1.26 40.06 -19.05
C GLY A 627 2.77 40.18 -18.88
N THR A 628 3.18 40.73 -17.74
CA THR A 628 4.60 40.87 -17.38
C THR A 628 5.22 39.54 -16.96
N GLY A 629 6.54 39.43 -17.13
CA GLY A 629 7.33 38.32 -16.60
C GLY A 629 7.30 37.05 -17.46
N ASN A 630 6.61 37.05 -18.60
CA ASN A 630 6.66 35.92 -19.52
C ASN A 630 8.00 35.86 -20.26
N LEU A 631 8.50 34.65 -20.48
CA LEU A 631 9.78 34.37 -21.11
C LEU A 631 9.60 33.40 -22.29
N ASP A 632 10.44 33.56 -23.30
CA ASP A 632 10.67 32.57 -24.36
C ASP A 632 12.11 32.10 -24.27
N VAL A 633 12.31 31.08 -23.44
CA VAL A 633 13.61 30.51 -23.12
C VAL A 633 13.43 29.02 -22.86
N ASP A 634 14.50 28.25 -23.05
CA ASP A 634 14.51 26.85 -22.64
C ASP A 634 14.25 26.73 -21.12
N PRO A 635 13.24 25.96 -20.69
CA PRO A 635 12.96 25.72 -19.27
C PRO A 635 14.09 24.96 -18.54
N LEU A 636 15.00 24.32 -19.28
CA LEU A 636 16.08 23.49 -18.73
C LEU A 636 15.53 22.32 -17.91
N PHE A 637 14.70 21.48 -18.55
CA PHE A 637 14.29 20.20 -17.98
C PHE A 637 15.50 19.25 -17.83
N ALA A 638 15.45 18.38 -16.82
CA ALA A 638 16.55 17.48 -16.48
C ALA A 638 16.80 16.40 -17.54
N ASP A 639 15.78 15.63 -17.91
CA ASP A 639 15.85 14.63 -18.97
C ASP A 639 14.45 14.33 -19.54
N THR A 640 14.08 15.05 -20.60
CA THR A 640 12.78 14.84 -21.26
C THR A 640 12.68 13.49 -21.96
N ALA A 641 13.81 12.87 -22.33
CA ALA A 641 13.79 11.58 -23.04
C ALA A 641 13.41 10.42 -22.11
N SER A 642 13.71 10.55 -20.81
CA SER A 642 13.28 9.62 -19.76
C SER A 642 11.96 10.02 -19.08
N GLY A 643 11.31 11.11 -19.53
CA GLY A 643 10.11 11.66 -18.89
C GLY A 643 10.37 12.43 -17.59
N ASP A 644 11.61 12.82 -17.31
CA ASP A 644 11.99 13.62 -16.15
C ASP A 644 11.91 15.12 -16.46
N TYR A 645 10.76 15.70 -16.12
CA TYR A 645 10.47 17.11 -16.32
C TYR A 645 10.82 18.00 -15.12
N ARG A 646 11.65 17.52 -14.17
CA ARG A 646 12.20 18.38 -13.11
C ARG A 646 13.08 19.47 -13.71
N LEU A 647 13.09 20.63 -13.08
CA LEU A 647 13.88 21.78 -13.52
C LEU A 647 15.32 21.68 -13.00
N LEU A 648 16.29 21.95 -13.86
CA LEU A 648 17.69 22.10 -13.46
C LEU A 648 17.88 23.36 -12.62
N ALA A 649 18.91 23.38 -11.76
CA ALA A 649 19.16 24.47 -10.81
C ALA A 649 19.38 25.86 -11.44
N LEU A 650 19.67 25.92 -12.75
CA LEU A 650 19.84 27.17 -13.51
C LEU A 650 18.61 27.50 -14.37
N SER A 651 17.51 26.77 -14.18
CA SER A 651 16.25 27.05 -14.87
C SER A 651 15.82 28.51 -14.61
N PRO A 652 15.34 29.21 -15.65
CA PRO A 652 14.79 30.55 -15.51
C PRO A 652 13.34 30.56 -14.94
N ALA A 653 12.74 29.37 -14.75
CA ALA A 653 11.36 29.19 -14.30
C ALA A 653 11.16 29.33 -12.79
#